data_AF-A0A3M7MYS9-F1
#
_entry.id   AF-A0A3M7MYS9-F1
#
_cell.length_a   1.000
_cell.length_b   1.000
_cell.length_c   1.000
_cell.angle_alpha   90.00
_cell.angle_beta   90.00
_cell.angle_gamma   90.00
#
_symmetry.space_group_name_H-M   'P 1'
#
loop_
_entity.id
_entity.type
_entity.pdbx_description
1 polymer ?
#
loop_
_entity_poly.entity_id
_entity_poly.type
_entity_poly.pdbx_seq_one_letter_code
_entity_poly.pdbx_strand_id
1 'polypeptide(L)'
;MATDGEASDKPSVLIVGGLGYIGRFLAKYLHDHQLASTVRLVDKVLPQLARLAPEFSEACSPSLFLQADASRESSMAAIFKHPGGPDKKWDYVFNLGGQTALSRTIEEYKLQIVQLSVTLGKEAAQRGVKAFVEVSTGMVYSPDRKARVETDKLKPWLKQAKAKLEAESELARIPGLNLVILRLPHVYGPYDAGFIAKALCLARVYQEQGKELKWLWTEDLRINTVHIDDTVRALWEAAKWREVHSTVPDGASSSQSTRRSTLGSKGDEPPPGNVPIFNIVDHGETCQGILADIVAKVFDIKTGFQGSLISQFAKLNLENVVDDVNEDILQPWADLLEEKGITRPGPLSPFLEKELLKDTDLSLDGTLFERVVGFEYKRGEGSGGIGTITALNLELSGECAVTAVLRSNYNAVKENGFQIDAADYGKFKSWRPSQVLNRDGEKKEKEEYDYVICTTKNTPDVPPPTLPLVDLIRPAVTPGHSVIVLIQNGINIEKPVVAAFPRNVVLSGISRMGANELRPGVILQNEPDLLGIAPEFVRLYNAAGKAKCSYDPDLQHERWRKLLYNCVWNPIAALTNCDTGRLRLVGLSEGYADVDPVVSLVRPAMKEVIAVAASVGVTLDPGLIEGVVEADELEVFCVPSMLQDARKGRPMEVETILGEVTRTADRNGVPVPVIKVLYVLLNAKQWWNFEANGLIDLQASVEKRKRKLEEGK
;
A
#
# COMPACT_ATOMS: atom_id res chain seq x y z
N MET A 1 3.71 47.77 0.56
CA MET A 1 2.26 48.04 0.69
C MET A 1 1.57 46.80 0.19
N ALA A 2 1.11 45.94 1.12
CA ALA A 2 0.34 44.75 0.80
C ALA A 2 -1.12 45.16 0.64
N THR A 3 -1.76 44.70 -0.43
CA THR A 3 -3.16 44.93 -0.75
C THR A 3 -4.06 44.23 0.26
N ASP A 4 -5.05 44.97 0.77
CA ASP A 4 -6.10 44.51 1.67
C ASP A 4 -6.96 43.40 1.02
N GLY A 5 -7.01 42.24 1.69
CA GLY A 5 -8.27 41.67 2.18
C GLY A 5 -9.22 40.96 1.21
N GLU A 6 -8.81 39.87 0.56
CA GLU A 6 -9.74 38.75 0.39
C GLU A 6 -9.66 37.87 1.65
N ALA A 7 -10.79 37.73 2.36
CA ALA A 7 -10.89 36.82 3.50
C ALA A 7 -10.70 35.39 2.99
N SER A 8 -9.57 34.78 3.31
CA SER A 8 -9.31 33.37 3.04
C SER A 8 -10.34 32.51 3.78
N ASP A 9 -11.17 31.77 3.05
CA ASP A 9 -12.15 30.77 3.56
C ASP A 9 -11.48 29.56 4.26
N LYS A 10 -10.14 29.56 4.39
CA LYS A 10 -9.37 28.46 4.98
C LYS A 10 -9.50 28.44 6.51
N PRO A 11 -9.63 27.24 7.12
CA PRO A 11 -9.73 27.12 8.57
C PRO A 11 -8.41 27.53 9.26
N SER A 12 -8.54 28.01 10.49
CA SER A 12 -7.45 28.22 11.43
C SER A 12 -7.19 26.94 12.23
N VAL A 13 -5.91 26.60 12.41
CA VAL A 13 -5.50 25.29 12.94
C VAL A 13 -4.57 25.44 14.15
N LEU A 14 -4.91 24.73 15.23
CA LEU A 14 -4.07 24.56 16.41
C LEU A 14 -3.57 23.11 16.47
N ILE A 15 -2.25 22.92 16.54
CA ILE A 15 -1.61 21.60 16.67
C ILE A 15 -0.89 21.52 18.01
N VAL A 16 -1.38 20.66 18.91
CA VAL A 16 -0.72 20.34 20.18
C VAL A 16 0.16 19.12 20.00
N GLY A 17 1.40 19.16 20.51
CA GLY A 17 2.44 18.20 20.11
C GLY A 17 3.01 18.52 18.72
N GLY A 18 3.01 19.80 18.34
CA GLY A 18 3.36 20.25 16.99
C GLY A 18 4.80 19.97 16.57
N LEU A 19 5.69 19.69 17.53
CA LEU A 19 7.07 19.27 17.25
C LEU A 19 7.26 17.77 17.44
N GLY A 20 6.22 16.99 17.76
CA GLY A 20 6.25 15.53 17.74
C GLY A 20 6.41 14.98 16.31
N TYR A 21 6.55 13.66 16.17
CA TYR A 21 6.72 13.02 14.86
C TYR A 21 5.53 13.32 13.93
N ILE A 22 4.31 13.03 14.36
CA ILE A 22 3.10 13.30 13.56
C ILE A 22 2.85 14.81 13.44
N GLY A 23 3.04 15.56 14.52
CA GLY A 23 2.76 17.00 14.56
C GLY A 23 3.56 17.82 13.55
N ARG A 24 4.87 17.57 13.44
CA ARG A 24 5.73 18.30 12.50
C ARG A 24 5.39 17.98 11.05
N PHE A 25 5.01 16.74 10.76
CA PHE A 25 4.56 16.34 9.43
C PHE A 25 3.19 16.92 9.09
N LEU A 26 2.28 17.02 10.07
CA LEU A 26 1.00 17.70 9.85
C LEU A 26 1.21 19.19 9.58
N ALA A 27 2.06 19.85 10.37
CA ALA A 27 2.43 21.25 10.14
C ALA A 27 2.99 21.45 8.72
N LYS A 28 3.92 20.57 8.31
CA LYS A 28 4.47 20.56 6.95
C LYS A 28 3.40 20.33 5.88
N TYR A 29 2.52 19.35 6.07
CA TYR A 29 1.43 19.07 5.13
C TYR A 29 0.52 20.28 4.93
N LEU A 30 0.13 20.96 6.01
CA LEU A 30 -0.69 22.17 5.96
C LEU A 30 0.02 23.34 5.26
N HIS A 31 1.32 23.51 5.52
CA HIS A 31 2.15 24.54 4.88
C HIS A 31 2.29 24.30 3.38
N ASP A 32 2.76 23.11 3.00
CA ASP A 32 3.05 22.74 1.61
C ASP A 32 1.80 22.84 0.70
N HIS A 33 0.62 22.53 1.25
CA HIS A 33 -0.65 22.56 0.52
C HIS A 33 -1.47 23.83 0.80
N GLN A 34 -0.93 24.77 1.60
CA GLN A 34 -1.58 26.02 1.99
C GLN A 34 -3.01 25.82 2.51
N LEU A 35 -3.22 24.85 3.40
CA LEU A 35 -4.56 24.38 3.79
C LEU A 35 -5.22 25.22 4.89
N ALA A 36 -4.45 26.01 5.63
CA ALA A 36 -4.92 26.78 6.77
C ALA A 36 -4.68 28.28 6.59
N SER A 37 -5.58 29.11 7.09
CA SER A 37 -5.40 30.58 7.13
C SER A 37 -4.43 31.01 8.23
N THR A 38 -4.33 30.22 9.30
CA THR A 38 -3.44 30.45 10.44
C THR A 38 -3.10 29.10 11.06
N VAL A 39 -1.84 28.90 11.44
CA VAL A 39 -1.38 27.69 12.16
C VAL A 39 -0.69 28.10 13.45
N ARG A 40 -0.98 27.38 14.55
CA ARG A 40 -0.24 27.47 15.81
C ARG A 40 0.26 26.10 16.21
N LEU A 41 1.57 25.99 16.48
CA LEU A 41 2.18 24.80 17.04
C LEU A 41 2.38 24.99 18.53
N VAL A 42 1.93 24.03 19.33
CA VAL A 42 2.13 24.02 20.78
C VAL A 42 2.94 22.79 21.15
N ASP A 43 4.04 22.98 21.86
CA ASP A 43 4.83 21.88 22.39
C ASP A 43 5.53 22.29 23.70
N LYS A 44 5.90 21.30 24.51
CA LYS A 44 6.72 21.52 25.71
C LYS A 44 8.17 21.73 25.34
N VAL A 45 8.61 21.06 24.27
CA VAL A 45 9.98 21.10 23.75
C VAL A 45 10.14 22.34 22.87
N LEU A 46 11.26 23.04 23.01
CA LEU A 46 11.59 24.17 22.12
C LEU A 46 12.02 23.68 20.73
N PRO A 47 11.71 24.39 19.63
CA PRO A 47 12.16 24.04 18.27
C PRO A 47 13.66 23.76 18.16
N GLN A 48 14.48 24.53 18.88
CA GLN A 48 15.94 24.39 18.92
C GLN A 48 16.38 23.03 19.50
N LEU A 49 15.55 22.38 20.31
CA LEU A 49 15.80 21.09 20.93
C LEU A 49 15.10 19.92 20.20
N ALA A 50 14.16 20.22 19.31
CA ALA A 50 13.31 19.22 18.63
C ALA A 50 13.99 18.52 17.44
N ARG A 51 15.28 18.82 17.17
CA ARG A 51 16.09 18.25 16.07
C ARG A 51 15.34 18.29 14.73
N LEU A 52 14.79 19.46 14.39
CA LEU A 52 14.06 19.66 13.13
C LEU A 52 15.02 19.64 11.95
N ALA A 53 14.72 18.79 10.96
CA ALA A 53 15.41 18.81 9.69
C ALA A 53 15.04 20.08 8.88
N PRO A 54 15.89 20.55 7.96
CA PRO A 54 15.70 21.83 7.26
C PRO A 54 14.35 21.98 6.56
N GLU A 55 13.78 20.89 6.03
CA GLU A 55 12.48 20.89 5.34
C GLU A 55 11.28 21.20 6.25
N PHE A 56 11.45 21.17 7.57
CA PHE A 56 10.42 21.55 8.54
C PHE A 56 10.57 23.01 9.00
N SER A 57 11.66 23.70 8.63
CA SER A 57 12.02 25.00 9.22
C SER A 57 10.97 26.09 9.03
N GLU A 58 10.32 26.15 7.86
CA GLU A 58 9.25 27.11 7.58
C GLU A 58 7.96 26.73 8.30
N ALA A 59 7.51 25.48 8.10
CA ALA A 59 6.27 24.95 8.65
C ALA A 59 6.26 24.87 10.18
N CYS A 60 7.44 24.73 10.80
CA CYS A 60 7.65 24.69 12.24
C CYS A 60 8.42 25.93 12.75
N SER A 61 8.29 27.06 12.04
CA SER A 61 9.04 28.28 12.37
C SER A 61 8.69 28.82 13.77
N PRO A 62 9.64 29.50 14.45
CA PRO A 62 9.39 30.06 15.78
C PRO A 62 8.21 31.04 15.87
N SER A 63 7.82 31.69 14.76
CA SER A 63 6.68 32.61 14.71
C SER A 63 5.33 31.89 14.87
N LEU A 64 5.26 30.62 14.46
CA LEU A 64 4.07 29.77 14.58
C LEU A 64 4.04 29.03 15.92
N PHE A 65 5.13 29.05 16.68
CA PHE A 65 5.33 28.21 17.86
C PHE A 65 4.92 28.90 19.17
N LEU A 66 4.36 28.12 20.10
CA LEU A 66 4.12 28.48 21.49
C LEU A 66 4.65 27.36 22.40
N GLN A 67 5.59 27.69 23.27
CA GLN A 67 6.00 26.75 24.32
C GLN A 67 4.94 26.72 25.42
N ALA A 68 4.26 25.60 25.58
CA ALA A 68 3.29 25.43 26.66
C ALA A 68 3.10 23.96 27.03
N ASP A 69 2.66 23.73 28.26
CA ASP A 69 2.26 22.39 28.69
C ASP A 69 0.73 22.29 28.68
N ALA A 70 0.21 21.59 27.68
CA ALA A 70 -1.24 21.42 27.50
C ALA A 70 -1.90 20.53 28.58
N SER A 71 -1.16 19.89 29.49
CA SER A 71 -1.76 19.23 30.67
C SER A 71 -2.05 20.19 31.82
N ARG A 72 -1.64 21.47 31.73
CA ARG A 72 -1.90 22.50 32.74
C ARG A 72 -3.05 23.40 32.31
N GLU A 73 -4.11 23.47 33.11
CA GLU A 73 -5.27 24.36 32.87
C GLU A 73 -4.84 25.83 32.72
N SER A 74 -3.85 26.27 33.50
CA SER A 74 -3.30 27.63 33.41
C SER A 74 -2.69 27.99 32.05
N SER A 75 -2.37 26.99 31.21
CA SER A 75 -1.82 27.20 29.86
C SER A 75 -2.91 27.40 28.79
N MET A 76 -4.16 27.04 29.06
CA MET A 76 -5.24 27.03 28.06
C MET A 76 -5.52 28.41 27.47
N ALA A 77 -5.56 29.44 28.32
CA ALA A 77 -5.77 30.82 27.87
C ALA A 77 -4.71 31.29 26.85
N ALA A 78 -3.45 30.88 27.04
CA ALA A 78 -2.38 31.19 26.10
C ALA A 78 -2.45 30.34 24.83
N ILE A 79 -2.72 29.03 24.97
CA ILE A 79 -2.84 28.07 23.86
C ILE A 79 -3.96 28.48 22.88
N PHE A 80 -5.12 28.87 23.40
CA PHE A 80 -6.27 29.28 22.59
C PHE A 80 -6.28 30.76 22.19
N LYS A 81 -5.21 31.52 22.50
CA LYS A 81 -5.09 32.91 22.05
C LYS A 81 -4.80 32.94 20.55
N HIS A 82 -5.80 33.33 19.76
CA HIS A 82 -5.67 33.45 18.32
C HIS A 82 -4.86 34.70 17.93
N PRO A 83 -3.86 34.61 17.02
CA PRO A 83 -3.05 35.78 16.63
C PRO A 83 -3.84 36.85 15.89
N GLY A 84 -4.92 36.48 15.21
CA GLY A 84 -5.85 37.39 14.52
C GLY A 84 -6.77 38.22 15.43
N GLY A 85 -6.61 38.16 16.77
CA GLY A 85 -7.37 38.98 17.72
C GLY A 85 -8.34 38.18 18.62
N PRO A 86 -8.96 38.84 19.62
CA PRO A 86 -9.77 38.19 20.65
C PRO A 86 -11.08 37.56 20.14
N ASP A 87 -11.62 38.06 19.02
CA ASP A 87 -12.88 37.57 18.43
C ASP A 87 -12.66 36.36 17.50
N LYS A 88 -11.40 36.03 17.19
CA LYS A 88 -11.05 34.89 16.34
C LYS A 88 -10.91 33.62 17.18
N LYS A 89 -11.35 32.51 16.60
CA LYS A 89 -11.35 31.17 17.22
C LYS A 89 -10.59 30.21 16.31
N TRP A 90 -10.04 29.15 16.90
CA TRP A 90 -9.48 28.03 16.15
C TRP A 90 -10.62 27.17 15.57
N ASP A 91 -10.55 26.87 14.28
CA ASP A 91 -11.53 26.01 13.61
C ASP A 91 -11.22 24.54 13.92
N TYR A 92 -9.97 24.11 13.73
CA TYR A 92 -9.54 22.73 13.99
C TYR A 92 -8.47 22.67 15.08
N VAL A 93 -8.62 21.72 15.99
CA VAL A 93 -7.63 21.39 17.03
C VAL A 93 -7.19 19.94 16.84
N PHE A 94 -5.89 19.75 16.63
CA PHE A 94 -5.27 18.42 16.55
C PHE A 94 -4.51 18.15 17.84
N ASN A 95 -4.94 17.12 18.58
CA ASN A 95 -4.21 16.67 19.75
C ASN A 95 -3.24 15.54 19.40
N LEU A 96 -1.98 15.91 19.23
CA LEU A 96 -0.84 15.03 18.96
C LEU A 96 0.19 15.07 20.10
N GLY A 97 -0.16 15.68 21.24
CA GLY A 97 0.74 15.93 22.37
C GLY A 97 0.80 14.80 23.39
N GLY A 98 -0.03 13.76 23.24
CA GLY A 98 -0.02 12.60 24.14
C GLY A 98 1.32 11.87 24.11
N GLN A 99 1.83 11.46 25.27
CA GLN A 99 3.11 10.74 25.38
C GLN A 99 3.15 9.49 24.49
N THR A 100 4.18 9.39 23.65
CA THR A 100 4.44 8.25 22.76
C THR A 100 5.53 7.32 23.27
N ALA A 101 6.43 7.79 24.15
CA ALA A 101 7.51 6.99 24.71
C ALA A 101 6.99 5.83 25.57
N LEU A 102 7.67 4.69 25.47
CA LEU A 102 7.36 3.45 26.20
C LEU A 102 8.02 3.43 27.59
N SER A 103 7.75 2.38 28.35
CA SER A 103 8.34 2.11 29.67
C SER A 103 8.12 3.21 30.72
N ARG A 104 7.01 3.95 30.64
CA ARG A 104 6.59 4.93 31.66
C ARG A 104 5.65 4.31 32.70
N THR A 105 5.51 4.99 33.83
CA THR A 105 4.50 4.64 34.83
C THR A 105 3.09 4.96 34.32
N ILE A 106 2.07 4.32 34.90
CA ILE A 106 0.69 4.60 34.50
C ILE A 106 0.28 6.02 34.92
N GLU A 107 0.84 6.53 36.02
CA GLU A 107 0.65 7.89 36.53
C GLU A 107 1.21 8.94 35.56
N GLU A 108 2.41 8.70 35.01
CA GLU A 108 2.98 9.55 33.96
C GLU A 108 2.09 9.57 32.72
N TYR A 109 1.59 8.41 32.27
CA TYR A 109 0.67 8.35 31.14
C TYR A 109 -0.66 9.04 31.44
N LYS A 110 -1.23 8.90 32.63
CA LYS A 110 -2.46 9.62 33.00
C LYS A 110 -2.27 11.13 32.94
N LEU A 111 -1.15 11.65 33.43
CA LEU A 111 -0.85 13.07 33.35
C LEU A 111 -0.61 13.55 31.92
N GLN A 112 0.14 12.78 31.12
CA GLN A 112 0.61 13.23 29.80
C GLN A 112 -0.32 12.85 28.64
N ILE A 113 -1.29 11.98 28.86
CA ILE A 113 -2.29 11.56 27.88
C ILE A 113 -3.67 12.01 28.36
N VAL A 114 -4.17 11.45 29.46
CA VAL A 114 -5.56 11.70 29.91
C VAL A 114 -5.76 13.15 30.30
N GLN A 115 -4.98 13.68 31.25
CA GLN A 115 -5.14 15.06 31.73
C GLN A 115 -4.92 16.07 30.59
N LEU A 116 -3.93 15.83 29.72
CA LEU A 116 -3.68 16.67 28.54
C LEU A 116 -4.91 16.70 27.62
N SER A 117 -5.39 15.54 27.18
CA SER A 117 -6.52 15.43 26.26
C SER A 117 -7.78 16.04 26.86
N VAL A 118 -8.11 15.74 28.12
CA VAL A 118 -9.31 16.26 28.80
C VAL A 118 -9.25 17.77 28.99
N THR A 119 -8.11 18.32 29.43
CA THR A 119 -7.97 19.77 29.63
C THR A 119 -8.14 20.52 28.31
N LEU A 120 -7.49 20.02 27.25
CA LEU A 120 -7.57 20.60 25.92
C LEU A 120 -8.99 20.48 25.33
N GLY A 121 -9.64 19.33 25.49
CA GLY A 121 -10.99 19.06 25.02
C GLY A 121 -12.04 19.94 25.69
N LYS A 122 -11.94 20.17 27.01
CA LYS A 122 -12.85 21.06 27.74
C LYS A 122 -12.77 22.50 27.21
N GLU A 123 -11.56 23.02 27.02
CA GLU A 123 -11.38 24.36 26.47
C GLU A 123 -11.86 24.42 25.01
N ALA A 124 -11.55 23.42 24.17
CA ALA A 124 -12.02 23.36 22.79
C ALA A 124 -13.56 23.37 22.68
N ALA A 125 -14.25 22.62 23.55
CA ALA A 125 -15.70 22.62 23.63
C ALA A 125 -16.24 24.00 24.04
N GLN A 126 -15.65 24.62 25.07
CA GLN A 126 -16.04 25.96 25.53
C GLN A 126 -15.86 27.02 24.43
N ARG A 127 -14.84 26.89 23.59
CA ARG A 127 -14.57 27.81 22.48
C ARG A 127 -15.43 27.54 21.25
N GLY A 128 -16.06 26.36 21.16
CA GLY A 128 -16.86 25.94 20.00
C GLY A 128 -16.01 25.62 18.78
N VAL A 129 -14.91 24.88 18.98
CA VAL A 129 -14.04 24.40 17.90
C VAL A 129 -14.83 23.51 16.95
N LYS A 130 -14.65 23.72 15.64
CA LYS A 130 -15.39 23.00 14.60
C LYS A 130 -14.96 21.55 14.42
N ALA A 131 -13.71 21.19 14.72
CA ALA A 131 -13.29 19.80 14.80
C ALA A 131 -12.17 19.62 15.84
N PHE A 132 -12.36 18.68 16.76
CA PHE A 132 -11.32 18.24 17.69
C PHE A 132 -10.88 16.83 17.31
N VAL A 133 -9.64 16.70 16.86
CA VAL A 133 -9.07 15.42 16.41
C VAL A 133 -8.15 14.86 17.50
N GLU A 134 -8.56 13.73 18.08
CA GLU A 134 -7.74 12.97 19.03
C GLU A 134 -7.03 11.82 18.31
N VAL A 135 -5.70 11.73 18.47
CA VAL A 135 -4.95 10.55 18.03
C VAL A 135 -4.80 9.54 19.15
N SER A 136 -5.33 8.35 18.90
CA SER A 136 -5.23 7.17 19.73
C SER A 136 -4.45 6.05 19.02
N THR A 137 -4.52 4.84 19.56
CA THR A 137 -3.78 3.67 19.08
C THR A 137 -4.71 2.47 18.88
N GLY A 138 -4.44 1.67 17.85
CA GLY A 138 -5.08 0.37 17.65
C GLY A 138 -4.78 -0.64 18.76
N MET A 139 -3.77 -0.37 19.59
CA MET A 139 -3.39 -1.19 20.75
C MET A 139 -4.43 -1.21 21.89
N VAL A 140 -5.57 -0.54 21.72
CA VAL A 140 -6.72 -0.58 22.64
C VAL A 140 -7.60 -1.82 22.44
N TYR A 141 -7.57 -2.45 21.26
CA TYR A 141 -8.38 -3.63 20.96
C TYR A 141 -7.86 -4.86 21.68
N SER A 142 -8.73 -5.88 21.76
CA SER A 142 -8.29 -7.23 22.10
C SER A 142 -7.30 -7.74 21.04
N PRO A 143 -6.18 -8.34 21.47
CA PRO A 143 -5.17 -8.93 20.59
C PRO A 143 -5.81 -9.99 19.69
N ASP A 144 -5.68 -9.89 18.38
CA ASP A 144 -6.16 -10.91 17.44
C ASP A 144 -5.49 -10.73 16.07
N ARG A 145 -5.20 -11.86 15.41
CA ARG A 145 -4.68 -11.88 14.03
C ARG A 145 -5.71 -11.41 13.02
N LYS A 146 -6.99 -11.62 13.32
CA LYS A 146 -8.08 -11.06 12.53
C LYS A 146 -8.12 -9.55 12.75
N ALA A 147 -8.14 -8.82 11.64
CA ALA A 147 -8.21 -7.37 11.62
C ALA A 147 -9.36 -6.85 12.49
N ARG A 148 -9.03 -5.90 13.38
CA ARG A 148 -9.98 -5.31 14.33
C ARG A 148 -10.70 -4.14 13.69
N VAL A 149 -12.03 -4.11 13.79
CA VAL A 149 -12.89 -2.99 13.39
C VAL A 149 -13.26 -2.11 14.58
N GLU A 150 -13.87 -0.94 14.39
CA GLU A 150 -14.09 0.03 15.46
C GLU A 150 -15.06 -0.42 16.55
N THR A 151 -15.97 -1.34 16.21
CA THR A 151 -16.95 -1.94 17.13
C THR A 151 -16.41 -3.13 17.91
N ASP A 152 -15.17 -3.52 17.65
CA ASP A 152 -14.58 -4.69 18.28
C ASP A 152 -14.28 -4.50 19.77
N LYS A 153 -14.19 -5.64 20.48
CA LYS A 153 -13.88 -5.67 21.91
C LYS A 153 -12.58 -4.92 22.22
N LEU A 154 -12.66 -4.00 23.19
CA LEU A 154 -11.52 -3.26 23.74
C LEU A 154 -10.89 -4.04 24.91
N LYS A 155 -9.59 -4.25 24.85
CA LYS A 155 -8.77 -4.89 25.91
C LYS A 155 -7.32 -4.41 25.76
N PRO A 156 -7.02 -3.16 26.16
CA PRO A 156 -5.71 -2.57 25.97
C PRO A 156 -4.61 -3.38 26.69
N TRP A 157 -3.60 -3.77 25.92
CA TRP A 157 -2.49 -4.63 26.34
C TRP A 157 -1.19 -3.89 26.73
N LEU A 158 -1.17 -2.55 26.60
CA LEU A 158 -0.09 -1.67 27.05
C LEU A 158 -0.62 -0.66 28.07
N LYS A 159 0.25 -0.19 28.98
CA LYS A 159 -0.12 0.88 29.95
C LYS A 159 -0.50 2.17 29.22
N GLN A 160 0.24 2.54 28.18
CA GLN A 160 -0.08 3.67 27.31
C GLN A 160 -1.43 3.50 26.62
N ALA A 161 -1.73 2.32 26.07
CA ALA A 161 -3.01 2.05 25.42
C ALA A 161 -4.18 2.13 26.42
N LYS A 162 -3.98 1.74 27.68
CA LYS A 162 -4.97 1.94 28.76
C LYS A 162 -5.27 3.43 28.97
N ALA A 163 -4.23 4.26 29.07
CA ALA A 163 -4.39 5.70 29.23
C ALA A 163 -5.01 6.36 27.98
N LYS A 164 -4.68 5.90 26.77
CA LYS A 164 -5.32 6.36 25.54
C LYS A 164 -6.81 6.04 25.51
N LEU A 165 -7.19 4.81 25.87
CA LEU A 165 -8.60 4.44 25.98
C LEU A 165 -9.35 5.22 27.06
N GLU A 166 -8.70 5.48 28.21
CA GLU A 166 -9.26 6.36 29.25
C GLU A 166 -9.49 7.79 28.72
N ALA A 167 -8.53 8.35 27.96
CA ALA A 167 -8.69 9.65 27.32
C ALA A 167 -9.84 9.68 26.29
N GLU A 168 -9.99 8.64 25.47
CA GLU A 168 -11.13 8.51 24.53
C GLU A 168 -12.48 8.59 25.28
N SER A 169 -12.61 7.81 26.37
CA SER A 169 -13.83 7.77 27.18
C SER A 169 -14.13 9.09 27.89
N GLU A 170 -13.11 9.77 28.41
CA GLU A 170 -13.29 11.06 29.08
C GLU A 170 -13.63 12.18 28.08
N LEU A 171 -12.96 12.22 26.93
CA LEU A 171 -13.26 13.19 25.86
C LEU A 171 -14.69 13.02 25.34
N ALA A 172 -15.14 11.79 25.14
CA ALA A 172 -16.49 11.48 24.67
C ALA A 172 -17.60 11.96 25.65
N ARG A 173 -17.27 12.19 26.92
CA ARG A 173 -18.20 12.70 27.94
C ARG A 173 -18.25 14.23 28.00
N ILE A 174 -17.39 14.95 27.28
CA ILE A 174 -17.35 16.42 27.29
C ILE A 174 -18.51 16.98 26.44
N PRO A 175 -19.49 17.68 27.04
CA PRO A 175 -20.61 18.22 26.29
C PRO A 175 -20.16 19.26 25.25
N GLY A 176 -20.67 19.16 24.03
CA GLY A 176 -20.40 20.12 22.95
C GLY A 176 -19.03 19.99 22.29
N LEU A 177 -18.20 19.01 22.67
CA LEU A 177 -16.93 18.76 21.99
C LEU A 177 -17.18 18.10 20.62
N ASN A 178 -16.76 18.76 19.53
CA ASN A 178 -16.89 18.17 18.20
C ASN A 178 -15.77 17.17 17.89
N LEU A 179 -15.77 16.05 18.62
CA LEU A 179 -14.72 15.03 18.68
C LEU A 179 -14.74 14.05 17.50
N VAL A 180 -13.56 13.76 16.93
CA VAL A 180 -13.26 12.58 16.11
C VAL A 180 -11.98 11.91 16.63
N ILE A 181 -11.98 10.57 16.71
CA ILE A 181 -10.84 9.79 17.22
C ILE A 181 -10.25 8.96 16.08
N LEU A 182 -8.93 9.07 15.85
CA LEU A 182 -8.20 8.22 14.92
C LEU A 182 -7.32 7.23 15.69
N ARG A 183 -7.55 5.93 15.52
CA ARG A 183 -6.74 4.85 16.10
C ARG A 183 -5.70 4.41 15.09
N LEU A 184 -4.43 4.65 15.42
CA LEU A 184 -3.30 4.36 14.52
C LEU A 184 -2.61 3.04 14.91
N PRO A 185 -2.10 2.28 13.92
CA PRO A 185 -1.17 1.20 14.14
C PRO A 185 0.25 1.79 14.28
N HIS A 186 1.31 1.06 13.90
CA HIS A 186 2.65 1.64 13.85
C HIS A 186 2.77 2.65 12.70
N VAL A 187 2.96 3.92 13.02
CA VAL A 187 3.24 4.95 12.01
C VAL A 187 4.72 4.87 11.63
N TYR A 188 5.02 4.81 10.32
CA TYR A 188 6.39 4.72 9.82
C TYR A 188 6.64 5.73 8.69
N GLY A 189 7.92 5.98 8.38
CA GLY A 189 8.34 6.86 7.30
C GLY A 189 9.68 7.53 7.62
N PRO A 190 10.10 8.54 6.83
CA PRO A 190 11.28 9.33 7.12
C PRO A 190 11.22 9.90 8.53
N TYR A 191 12.37 9.98 9.21
CA TYR A 191 12.50 10.48 10.59
C TYR A 191 11.78 9.67 11.68
N ASP A 192 11.22 8.51 11.35
CA ASP A 192 10.73 7.58 12.37
C ASP A 192 11.87 7.17 13.32
N ALA A 193 11.55 7.08 14.60
CA ALA A 193 12.41 6.54 15.66
C ALA A 193 11.69 5.48 16.49
N GLY A 194 10.52 5.04 16.02
CA GLY A 194 9.67 4.04 16.63
C GLY A 194 10.09 2.63 16.25
N PHE A 195 9.09 1.77 16.13
CA PHE A 195 9.28 0.32 15.99
C PHE A 195 10.08 -0.06 14.74
N ILE A 196 9.73 0.49 13.57
CA ILE A 196 10.38 0.14 12.30
C ILE A 196 11.83 0.63 12.31
N ALA A 197 12.08 1.87 12.73
CA ALA A 197 13.43 2.40 12.85
C ALA A 197 14.35 1.54 13.75
N LYS A 198 13.83 1.08 14.89
CA LYS A 198 14.56 0.19 15.82
C LYS A 198 14.89 -1.16 15.19
N ALA A 199 13.94 -1.75 14.46
CA ALA A 199 14.19 -2.98 13.71
C ALA A 199 15.30 -2.82 12.66
N LEU A 200 15.34 -1.69 11.95
CA LEU A 200 16.39 -1.39 10.98
C LEU A 200 17.76 -1.15 11.66
N CYS A 201 17.80 -0.45 12.80
CA CYS A 201 19.02 -0.28 13.58
C CYS A 201 19.56 -1.61 14.09
N LEU A 202 18.68 -2.47 14.61
CA LEU A 202 19.01 -3.82 15.05
C LEU A 202 19.60 -4.64 13.90
N ALA A 203 18.96 -4.63 12.73
CA ALA A 203 19.46 -5.30 11.54
C ALA A 203 20.86 -4.82 11.14
N ARG A 204 21.13 -3.51 11.20
CA ARG A 204 22.46 -2.97 10.89
C ARG A 204 23.53 -3.48 11.86
N VAL A 205 23.22 -3.59 13.15
CA VAL A 205 24.15 -4.17 14.14
C VAL A 205 24.45 -5.63 13.80
N TYR A 206 23.43 -6.42 13.49
CA TYR A 206 23.61 -7.84 13.14
C TYR A 206 24.38 -8.02 11.83
N GLN A 207 24.17 -7.14 10.86
CA GLN A 207 24.96 -7.09 9.62
C GLN A 207 26.44 -6.86 9.92
N GLU A 208 26.77 -5.92 10.79
CA GLU A 208 28.16 -5.64 11.18
C GLU A 208 28.81 -6.84 11.89
N GLN A 209 28.05 -7.53 12.73
CA GLN A 209 28.54 -8.72 13.43
C GLN A 209 28.61 -9.97 12.54
N GLY A 210 28.09 -9.92 11.31
CA GLY A 210 27.96 -11.08 10.43
C GLY A 210 27.03 -12.17 11.00
N LYS A 211 26.03 -11.79 11.81
CA LYS A 211 25.10 -12.71 12.47
C LYS A 211 23.74 -12.76 11.78
N GLU A 212 23.09 -13.91 11.89
CA GLU A 212 21.68 -14.06 11.52
C GLU A 212 20.79 -13.31 12.52
N LEU A 213 19.86 -12.49 12.03
CA LEU A 213 18.86 -11.83 12.87
C LEU A 213 17.62 -12.73 13.02
N LYS A 214 17.41 -13.26 14.23
CA LYS A 214 16.25 -14.09 14.54
C LYS A 214 15.16 -13.30 15.27
N TRP A 215 14.01 -13.16 14.64
CA TRP A 215 12.82 -12.55 15.20
C TRP A 215 12.22 -13.44 16.29
N LEU A 216 11.75 -12.82 17.37
CA LEU A 216 11.37 -13.54 18.59
C LEU A 216 10.09 -14.37 18.44
N TRP A 217 9.15 -13.91 17.60
CA TRP A 217 7.83 -14.53 17.45
C TRP A 217 7.68 -15.16 16.07
N THR A 218 6.47 -15.55 15.70
CA THR A 218 6.21 -16.22 14.43
C THR A 218 6.09 -15.23 13.27
N GLU A 219 6.36 -15.68 12.05
CA GLU A 219 6.30 -14.86 10.83
C GLU A 219 4.94 -14.21 10.59
N ASP A 220 3.88 -14.80 11.12
CA ASP A 220 2.49 -14.41 10.95
C ASP A 220 1.99 -13.44 12.03
N LEU A 221 2.85 -13.05 12.99
CA LEU A 221 2.52 -12.05 14.00
C LEU A 221 2.26 -10.69 13.33
N ARG A 222 1.02 -10.18 13.45
CA ARG A 222 0.60 -8.93 12.82
C ARG A 222 1.20 -7.71 13.53
N ILE A 223 1.76 -6.82 12.73
CA ILE A 223 2.40 -5.57 13.15
C ILE A 223 2.01 -4.47 12.15
N ASN A 224 0.70 -4.30 11.93
CA ASN A 224 0.20 -3.39 10.90
C ASN A 224 0.84 -2.00 10.99
N THR A 225 0.92 -1.35 9.84
CA THR A 225 1.59 -0.06 9.68
C THR A 225 0.68 0.96 9.01
N VAL A 226 1.08 2.22 9.09
CA VAL A 226 0.58 3.27 8.21
C VAL A 226 1.69 4.27 7.93
N HIS A 227 1.85 4.69 6.69
CA HIS A 227 2.86 5.68 6.33
C HIS A 227 2.51 7.07 6.91
N ILE A 228 3.51 7.84 7.32
CA ILE A 228 3.35 9.17 7.93
C ILE A 228 2.58 10.14 7.01
N ASP A 229 2.86 10.12 5.71
CA ASP A 229 2.16 10.96 4.72
C ASP A 229 0.65 10.68 4.69
N ASP A 230 0.25 9.41 4.72
CA ASP A 230 -1.17 9.03 4.75
C ASP A 230 -1.78 9.31 6.12
N THR A 231 -1.01 9.20 7.20
CA THR A 231 -1.45 9.58 8.55
C THR A 231 -1.85 11.05 8.63
N VAL A 232 -1.02 11.97 8.12
CA VAL A 232 -1.31 13.42 8.20
C VAL A 232 -2.40 13.85 7.24
N ARG A 233 -2.53 13.19 6.08
CA ARG A 233 -3.68 13.35 5.19
C ARG A 233 -4.97 12.88 5.87
N ALA A 234 -4.95 11.71 6.52
CA ALA A 234 -6.11 11.17 7.22
C ALA A 234 -6.55 12.08 8.37
N LEU A 235 -5.61 12.63 9.13
CA LEU A 235 -5.90 13.64 10.17
C LEU A 235 -6.66 14.83 9.57
N TRP A 236 -6.15 15.38 8.47
CA TRP A 236 -6.77 16.53 7.81
C TRP A 236 -8.18 16.22 7.28
N GLU A 237 -8.34 15.11 6.57
CA GLU A 237 -9.64 14.72 6.02
C GLU A 237 -10.65 14.36 7.12
N ALA A 238 -10.20 13.77 8.25
CA ALA A 238 -11.04 13.54 9.41
C ALA A 238 -11.55 14.85 10.03
N ALA A 239 -10.71 15.89 10.10
CA ALA A 239 -11.12 17.20 10.61
C ALA A 239 -12.18 17.85 9.72
N LYS A 240 -11.95 17.88 8.40
CA LYS A 240 -12.91 18.39 7.41
C LYS A 240 -14.24 17.62 7.47
N TRP A 241 -14.16 16.31 7.53
CA TRP A 241 -15.34 15.46 7.62
C TRP A 241 -16.11 15.73 8.91
N ARG A 242 -15.41 15.88 10.04
CA ARG A 242 -16.03 16.10 11.36
C ARG A 242 -16.68 17.47 11.49
N GLU A 243 -16.18 18.50 10.81
CA GLU A 243 -16.80 19.84 10.80
C GLU A 243 -18.26 19.79 10.34
N VAL A 244 -18.55 18.94 9.35
CA VAL A 244 -19.89 18.90 8.71
C VAL A 244 -20.71 17.67 9.10
N HIS A 245 -20.12 16.65 9.74
CA HIS A 245 -20.82 15.44 10.15
C HIS A 245 -20.81 15.22 11.67
N SER A 246 -22.00 15.06 12.25
CA SER A 246 -22.18 14.81 13.68
C SER A 246 -21.97 13.35 14.07
N THR A 247 -22.16 12.39 13.16
CA THR A 247 -22.18 10.95 13.43
C THR A 247 -21.71 10.14 12.23
N VAL A 248 -21.20 8.94 12.45
CA VAL A 248 -20.97 7.96 11.36
C VAL A 248 -22.34 7.51 10.82
N PRO A 249 -22.56 7.46 9.48
CA PRO A 249 -23.83 7.02 8.91
C PRO A 249 -24.19 5.57 9.29
N ASP A 250 -25.47 5.33 9.59
CA ASP A 250 -25.97 3.98 9.89
C ASP A 250 -25.75 3.02 8.70
N GLY A 251 -25.35 1.78 8.98
CA GLY A 251 -25.03 0.79 7.95
C GLY A 251 -23.65 0.94 7.30
N ALA A 252 -22.89 1.98 7.64
CA ALA A 252 -21.51 2.13 7.17
C ALA A 252 -20.51 1.26 7.94
N SER A 253 -20.90 0.54 8.98
CA SER A 253 -20.07 -0.48 9.64
C SER A 253 -20.43 -1.86 9.11
N SER A 254 -19.43 -2.68 8.76
CA SER A 254 -19.60 -4.07 8.28
C SER A 254 -20.11 -5.03 9.37
N SER A 255 -20.28 -4.57 10.61
CA SER A 255 -20.71 -5.42 11.73
C SER A 255 -22.25 -5.55 11.79
N GLN A 256 -22.77 -6.78 11.65
CA GLN A 256 -24.15 -7.16 12.00
C GLN A 256 -24.41 -7.17 13.53
N SER A 257 -23.63 -6.44 14.32
CA SER A 257 -23.78 -6.40 15.77
C SER A 257 -24.79 -5.32 16.17
N THR A 258 -25.85 -5.74 16.86
CA THR A 258 -26.76 -4.86 17.61
C THR A 258 -26.12 -4.21 18.84
N ARG A 259 -24.82 -4.45 19.11
CA ARG A 259 -24.10 -3.84 20.24
C ARG A 259 -23.57 -2.46 19.86
N ARG A 260 -24.04 -1.45 20.58
CA ARG A 260 -23.48 -0.09 20.59
C ARG A 260 -21.97 -0.11 20.81
N SER A 261 -21.26 0.84 20.20
CA SER A 261 -19.85 1.18 20.48
C SER A 261 -19.58 1.15 22.00
N THR A 262 -18.94 0.10 22.49
CA THR A 262 -18.67 -0.04 23.93
C THR A 262 -17.33 0.61 24.25
N LEU A 263 -17.37 1.92 24.54
CA LEU A 263 -16.34 2.67 25.28
C LEU A 263 -16.25 2.24 26.78
N GLY A 264 -16.88 1.12 27.16
CA GLY A 264 -17.00 0.67 28.54
C GLY A 264 -16.29 -0.66 28.81
N SER A 265 -15.50 -0.69 29.88
CA SER A 265 -15.20 -1.90 30.65
C SER A 265 -16.49 -2.47 31.26
N LYS A 266 -16.52 -3.77 31.58
CA LYS A 266 -17.67 -4.41 32.27
C LYS A 266 -18.09 -3.59 33.50
N GLY A 267 -19.24 -2.92 33.44
CA GLY A 267 -19.88 -2.23 34.57
C GLY A 267 -20.19 -0.75 34.37
N ASP A 268 -19.62 -0.08 33.37
CA ASP A 268 -19.84 1.35 33.14
C ASP A 268 -20.89 1.61 32.05
N GLU A 269 -21.78 2.59 32.26
CA GLU A 269 -22.67 3.07 31.20
C GLU A 269 -21.85 3.69 30.05
N PRO A 270 -22.13 3.35 28.78
CA PRO A 270 -21.41 3.90 27.64
C PRO A 270 -21.59 5.44 27.59
N PRO A 271 -20.55 6.21 27.22
CA PRO A 271 -20.66 7.65 27.09
C PRO A 271 -21.83 8.04 26.16
N PRO A 272 -22.61 9.07 26.51
CA PRO A 272 -23.69 9.55 25.67
C PRO A 272 -23.10 10.27 24.45
N GLY A 273 -22.98 9.57 23.31
CA GLY A 273 -22.56 10.22 22.06
C GLY A 273 -22.11 9.24 21.00
N ASN A 274 -22.61 9.42 19.78
CA ASN A 274 -22.17 8.68 18.59
C ASN A 274 -20.87 9.32 18.06
N VAL A 275 -19.79 9.23 18.85
CA VAL A 275 -18.46 9.79 18.52
C VAL A 275 -17.86 8.99 17.37
N PRO A 276 -17.49 9.64 16.24
CA PRO A 276 -16.79 8.98 15.15
C PRO A 276 -15.40 8.51 15.59
N ILE A 277 -15.16 7.21 15.44
CA ILE A 277 -13.88 6.56 15.64
C ILE A 277 -13.52 5.90 14.32
N PHE A 278 -12.26 6.03 13.90
CA PHE A 278 -11.75 5.41 12.69
C PHE A 278 -10.39 4.77 12.95
N ASN A 279 -10.19 3.56 12.44
CA ASN A 279 -8.87 2.97 12.30
C ASN A 279 -8.21 3.51 11.02
N ILE A 280 -6.94 3.94 11.13
CA ILE A 280 -6.18 4.38 9.96
C ILE A 280 -5.02 3.43 9.75
N VAL A 281 -5.12 2.54 8.77
CA VAL A 281 -4.13 1.48 8.51
C VAL A 281 -3.95 1.31 7.01
N ASP A 282 -2.71 1.12 6.56
CA ASP A 282 -2.45 0.87 5.14
C ASP A 282 -2.78 -0.57 4.74
N HIS A 283 -2.88 -0.82 3.43
CA HIS A 283 -3.15 -2.14 2.87
C HIS A 283 -1.92 -3.06 2.82
N GLY A 284 -0.84 -2.71 3.52
CA GLY A 284 0.40 -3.49 3.50
C GLY A 284 0.31 -4.80 4.29
N GLU A 285 -0.72 -4.95 5.13
CA GLU A 285 -0.94 -6.14 5.97
C GLU A 285 0.29 -6.58 6.79
N THR A 286 1.15 -5.62 7.15
CA THR A 286 2.49 -5.86 7.69
C THR A 286 2.48 -6.87 8.85
N CYS A 287 3.34 -7.89 8.74
CA CYS A 287 3.62 -8.91 9.76
C CYS A 287 5.14 -9.09 9.94
N GLN A 288 5.57 -9.83 10.98
CA GLN A 288 7.01 -10.06 11.21
C GLN A 288 7.71 -10.74 10.03
N GLY A 289 7.03 -11.64 9.31
CA GLY A 289 7.51 -12.27 8.07
C GLY A 289 7.86 -11.26 7.00
N ILE A 290 6.91 -10.36 6.68
CA ILE A 290 7.13 -9.29 5.70
C ILE A 290 8.30 -8.40 6.13
N LEU A 291 8.38 -8.02 7.41
CA LEU A 291 9.46 -7.17 7.89
C LEU A 291 10.81 -7.89 7.89
N ALA A 292 10.85 -9.17 8.25
CA ALA A 292 12.04 -10.01 8.16
C ALA A 292 12.56 -10.07 6.71
N ASP A 293 11.68 -10.33 5.75
CA ASP A 293 12.02 -10.36 4.32
C ASP A 293 12.57 -9.02 3.82
N ILE A 294 11.95 -7.91 4.24
CA ILE A 294 12.43 -6.57 3.88
C ILE A 294 13.81 -6.32 4.49
N VAL A 295 13.99 -6.64 5.77
CA VAL A 295 15.27 -6.47 6.47
C VAL A 295 16.37 -7.31 5.84
N ALA A 296 16.10 -8.57 5.54
CA ALA A 296 17.04 -9.46 4.87
C ALA A 296 17.54 -8.87 3.55
N LYS A 297 16.63 -8.32 2.74
CA LYS A 297 16.95 -7.71 1.45
C LYS A 297 17.69 -6.38 1.59
N VAL A 298 17.30 -5.54 2.53
CA VAL A 298 17.88 -4.19 2.71
C VAL A 298 19.30 -4.27 3.26
N PHE A 299 19.56 -5.19 4.18
CA PHE A 299 20.86 -5.32 4.85
C PHE A 299 21.69 -6.49 4.35
N ASP A 300 21.20 -7.28 3.39
CA ASP A 300 21.87 -8.49 2.90
C ASP A 300 22.32 -9.42 4.06
N ILE A 301 21.39 -9.68 4.97
CA ILE A 301 21.59 -10.56 6.13
C ILE A 301 20.61 -11.73 6.10
N LYS A 302 21.01 -12.84 6.71
CA LYS A 302 20.07 -13.93 7.00
C LYS A 302 19.12 -13.49 8.11
N THR A 303 17.83 -13.72 7.90
CA THR A 303 16.81 -13.55 8.93
C THR A 303 16.08 -14.86 9.17
N GLY A 304 15.65 -15.09 10.39
CA GLY A 304 14.88 -16.27 10.77
C GLY A 304 13.97 -16.00 11.96
N PHE A 305 13.38 -17.05 12.51
CA PHE A 305 12.51 -16.97 13.68
C PHE A 305 13.04 -17.86 14.80
N GLN A 306 12.86 -17.44 16.04
CA GLN A 306 13.26 -18.24 17.20
C GLN A 306 12.40 -19.50 17.29
N GLY A 307 13.00 -20.60 17.76
CA GLY A 307 12.28 -21.86 17.97
C GLY A 307 11.16 -21.69 19.01
N SER A 308 10.14 -22.56 18.95
CA SER A 308 8.97 -22.49 19.83
C SER A 308 9.32 -22.56 21.33
N LEU A 309 10.36 -23.32 21.70
CA LEU A 309 10.85 -23.43 23.08
C LEU A 309 11.50 -22.12 23.57
N ILE A 310 12.33 -21.46 22.74
CA ILE A 310 12.97 -20.18 23.07
C ILE A 310 11.90 -19.09 23.18
N SER A 311 10.92 -19.10 22.27
CA SER A 311 9.77 -18.19 22.30
C SER A 311 8.96 -18.36 23.60
N GLN A 312 8.68 -19.60 24.01
CA GLN A 312 7.98 -19.87 25.27
C GLN A 312 8.77 -19.43 26.51
N PHE A 313 10.09 -19.65 26.52
CA PHE A 313 10.96 -19.15 27.59
C PHE A 313 10.95 -17.62 27.65
N ALA A 314 11.05 -16.96 26.50
CA ALA A 314 10.98 -15.50 26.39
C ALA A 314 9.62 -14.95 26.84
N LYS A 315 8.50 -15.66 26.62
CA LYS A 315 7.19 -15.26 27.18
C LYS A 315 7.19 -15.22 28.70
N LEU A 316 7.91 -16.13 29.35
CA LEU A 316 7.98 -16.23 30.81
C LEU A 316 9.02 -15.28 31.41
N ASN A 317 10.02 -14.86 30.63
CA ASN A 317 11.13 -14.04 31.11
C ASN A 317 11.54 -12.93 30.13
N LEU A 318 10.56 -12.19 29.61
CA LEU A 318 10.78 -11.21 28.54
C LEU A 318 11.71 -10.07 28.99
N GLU A 319 11.72 -9.72 30.28
CA GLU A 319 12.58 -8.67 30.81
C GLU A 319 14.06 -9.03 30.65
N ASN A 320 14.48 -10.20 31.13
CA ASN A 320 15.86 -10.64 30.98
C ASN A 320 16.26 -10.81 29.51
N VAL A 321 15.36 -11.33 28.65
CA VAL A 321 15.65 -11.48 27.21
C VAL A 321 15.90 -10.13 26.55
N VAL A 322 15.12 -9.10 26.91
CA VAL A 322 15.30 -7.74 26.39
C VAL A 322 16.61 -7.14 26.90
N ASP A 323 16.94 -7.35 28.17
CA ASP A 323 18.19 -6.85 28.76
C ASP A 323 19.42 -7.51 28.11
N ASP A 324 19.43 -8.83 27.96
CA ASP A 324 20.50 -9.58 27.28
C ASP A 324 20.70 -9.09 25.83
N VAL A 325 19.60 -8.92 25.07
CA VAL A 325 19.66 -8.41 23.69
C VAL A 325 20.19 -6.98 23.65
N ASN A 326 19.78 -6.12 24.58
CA ASN A 326 20.28 -4.75 24.63
C ASN A 326 21.77 -4.70 25.00
N GLU A 327 22.25 -5.54 25.91
CA GLU A 327 23.68 -5.67 26.23
C GLU A 327 24.50 -6.07 24.99
N ASP A 328 23.99 -7.01 24.19
CA ASP A 328 24.66 -7.54 23.00
C ASP A 328 24.71 -6.56 21.80
N ILE A 329 23.80 -5.57 21.73
CA ILE A 329 23.66 -4.70 20.55
C ILE A 329 24.14 -3.27 20.76
N LEU A 330 24.15 -2.75 22.00
CA LEU A 330 24.44 -1.35 22.26
C LEU A 330 25.91 -1.00 22.06
N GLN A 331 26.84 -1.85 22.51
CA GLN A 331 28.27 -1.62 22.31
C GLN A 331 28.66 -1.66 20.82
N PRO A 332 28.28 -2.69 20.03
CA PRO A 332 28.53 -2.69 18.59
C PRO A 332 27.93 -1.49 17.85
N TRP A 333 26.76 -1.01 18.29
CA TRP A 333 26.17 0.20 17.73
C TRP A 333 27.01 1.45 18.04
N ALA A 334 27.55 1.57 19.26
CA ALA A 334 28.47 2.66 19.61
C ALA A 334 29.74 2.60 18.76
N ASP A 335 30.32 1.41 18.57
CA ASP A 335 31.52 1.20 17.75
C ASP A 335 31.26 1.61 16.28
N LEU A 336 30.11 1.24 15.73
CA LEU A 336 29.67 1.65 14.38
C LEU A 336 29.57 3.17 14.22
N LEU A 337 29.05 3.86 15.25
CA LEU A 337 28.93 5.32 15.22
C LEU A 337 30.33 5.97 15.29
N GLU A 338 31.22 5.45 16.13
CA GLU A 338 32.59 5.93 16.28
C GLU A 338 33.40 5.76 14.98
N GLU A 339 33.35 4.57 14.37
CA GLU A 339 34.05 4.27 13.11
C GLU A 339 33.61 5.19 11.96
N LYS A 340 32.33 5.55 11.91
CA LYS A 340 31.78 6.48 10.90
C LYS A 340 31.92 7.96 11.28
N GLY A 341 32.58 8.27 12.41
CA GLY A 341 32.79 9.64 12.86
C GLY A 341 31.51 10.36 13.27
N ILE A 342 30.45 9.63 13.63
CA ILE A 342 29.15 10.18 14.02
C ILE A 342 29.21 10.61 15.49
N THR A 343 29.70 11.82 15.71
CA THR A 343 29.88 12.41 17.05
C THR A 343 28.59 12.92 17.71
N ARG A 344 27.51 13.03 16.94
CA ARG A 344 26.18 13.47 17.41
C ARG A 344 25.08 12.54 16.87
N PRO A 345 24.87 11.37 17.48
CA PRO A 345 23.85 10.45 17.04
C PRO A 345 22.45 11.09 17.11
N GLY A 346 21.65 10.80 16.08
CA GLY A 346 20.26 11.24 15.98
C GLY A 346 19.35 10.51 16.98
N PRO A 347 18.01 10.55 16.77
CA PRO A 347 17.06 9.82 17.61
C PRO A 347 17.06 8.30 17.36
N LEU A 348 17.83 7.82 16.38
CA LEU A 348 17.94 6.39 16.04
C LEU A 348 18.76 5.65 17.09
N SER A 349 18.21 4.53 17.56
CA SER A 349 18.87 3.63 18.50
C SER A 349 18.34 2.21 18.29
N PRO A 350 19.19 1.17 18.41
CA PRO A 350 18.72 -0.21 18.41
C PRO A 350 18.12 -0.63 19.76
N PHE A 351 18.10 0.25 20.77
CA PHE A 351 17.56 -0.07 22.09
C PHE A 351 16.09 -0.52 22.01
N LEU A 352 15.81 -1.71 22.52
CA LEU A 352 14.48 -2.31 22.53
C LEU A 352 13.83 -2.15 23.90
N GLU A 353 12.68 -1.50 23.95
CA GLU A 353 11.80 -1.58 25.12
C GLU A 353 11.01 -2.89 25.09
N LYS A 354 10.82 -3.50 26.26
CA LYS A 354 10.08 -4.77 26.39
C LYS A 354 8.67 -4.73 25.81
N GLU A 355 8.02 -3.56 25.80
CA GLU A 355 6.69 -3.40 25.22
C GLU A 355 6.66 -3.65 23.70
N LEU A 356 7.77 -3.45 22.98
CA LEU A 356 7.87 -3.69 21.54
C LEU A 356 8.02 -5.18 21.19
N LEU A 357 8.44 -6.00 22.15
CA LEU A 357 8.69 -7.43 21.97
C LEU A 357 7.59 -8.31 22.54
N LYS A 358 6.38 -7.77 22.80
CA LYS A 358 5.26 -8.60 23.23
C LYS A 358 4.73 -9.47 22.08
N ASP A 359 4.35 -10.72 22.41
CA ASP A 359 3.70 -11.64 21.48
C ASP A 359 2.22 -11.30 21.33
N THR A 360 1.94 -10.32 20.47
CA THR A 360 0.68 -9.59 20.49
C THR A 360 0.33 -9.02 19.11
N ASP A 361 -0.68 -9.59 18.43
CA ASP A 361 -1.13 -9.22 17.06
C ASP A 361 -1.79 -7.83 16.98
N LEU A 362 -1.12 -6.86 16.37
CA LEU A 362 -1.68 -5.55 16.03
C LEU A 362 -2.22 -5.61 14.61
N SER A 363 -3.51 -5.94 14.50
CA SER A 363 -4.21 -6.04 13.23
C SER A 363 -5.42 -5.10 13.19
N LEU A 364 -5.49 -4.19 12.23
CA LEU A 364 -6.57 -3.21 12.10
C LEU A 364 -7.23 -3.34 10.73
N ASP A 365 -8.51 -2.99 10.68
CA ASP A 365 -9.27 -2.79 9.44
C ASP A 365 -9.61 -1.31 9.32
N GLY A 366 -9.18 -0.67 8.23
CA GLY A 366 -9.37 0.77 7.95
C GLY A 366 -10.56 1.08 7.02
N THR A 367 -11.31 0.08 6.57
CA THR A 367 -12.33 0.22 5.51
C THR A 367 -13.46 1.18 5.88
N LEU A 368 -13.72 1.38 7.18
CA LEU A 368 -14.72 2.35 7.64
C LEU A 368 -14.33 3.78 7.24
N PHE A 369 -13.06 4.15 7.42
CA PHE A 369 -12.60 5.51 7.10
C PHE A 369 -12.66 5.77 5.59
N GLU A 370 -12.23 4.81 4.78
CA GLU A 370 -12.28 4.90 3.32
C GLU A 370 -13.72 5.06 2.84
N ARG A 371 -14.65 4.25 3.35
CA ARG A 371 -16.07 4.29 2.96
C ARG A 371 -16.78 5.57 3.41
N VAL A 372 -16.49 6.05 4.63
CA VAL A 372 -17.22 7.17 5.25
C VAL A 372 -16.65 8.53 4.84
N VAL A 373 -15.33 8.61 4.70
CA VAL A 373 -14.61 9.85 4.40
C VAL A 373 -14.19 9.93 2.93
N GLY A 374 -14.25 8.83 2.18
CA GLY A 374 -13.75 8.78 0.80
C GLY A 374 -12.22 8.85 0.73
N PHE A 375 -11.54 8.39 1.79
CA PHE A 375 -10.09 8.45 1.89
C PHE A 375 -9.44 7.33 1.08
N GLU A 376 -8.45 7.68 0.27
CA GLU A 376 -7.62 6.72 -0.48
C GLU A 376 -6.16 6.83 -0.03
N TYR A 377 -5.52 5.70 0.26
CA TYR A 377 -4.10 5.68 0.62
C TYR A 377 -3.21 5.96 -0.61
N LYS A 378 -2.41 7.03 -0.57
CA LYS A 378 -1.57 7.45 -1.70
C LYS A 378 -0.35 6.56 -1.94
N ARG A 379 -0.05 5.64 -1.02
CA ARG A 379 1.00 4.62 -1.22
C ARG A 379 0.48 3.36 -1.94
N GLY A 380 -0.79 3.34 -2.37
CA GLY A 380 -1.37 2.32 -3.25
C GLY A 380 -1.43 2.76 -4.73
N GLU A 381 -1.08 1.83 -5.62
CA GLU A 381 -1.24 1.75 -7.10
C GLU A 381 -1.34 3.03 -7.95
N GLY A 382 -0.61 3.09 -9.05
CA GLY A 382 -0.82 4.00 -10.19
C GLY A 382 -0.77 3.25 -11.53
N SER A 383 -0.49 3.97 -12.62
CA SER A 383 -0.34 3.42 -13.97
C SER A 383 0.75 2.34 -14.03
N GLY A 384 0.43 1.21 -14.66
CA GLY A 384 1.42 0.15 -14.89
C GLY A 384 2.64 0.68 -15.63
N GLY A 385 3.84 0.26 -15.19
CA GLY A 385 5.12 0.72 -15.76
C GLY A 385 5.20 0.57 -17.28
N ILE A 386 4.55 -0.46 -17.85
CA ILE A 386 4.46 -0.66 -19.30
C ILE A 386 3.83 0.55 -20.01
N GLY A 387 2.67 1.01 -19.54
CA GLY A 387 1.96 2.13 -20.17
C GLY A 387 2.77 3.42 -20.13
N THR A 388 3.45 3.68 -19.02
CA THR A 388 4.28 4.88 -18.88
C THR A 388 5.50 4.85 -19.79
N ILE A 389 6.21 3.72 -19.90
CA ILE A 389 7.38 3.60 -20.78
C ILE A 389 6.96 3.63 -22.27
N THR A 390 5.86 2.96 -22.64
CA THR A 390 5.28 3.06 -23.98
C THR A 390 4.92 4.51 -24.33
N ALA A 391 4.29 5.24 -23.41
CA ALA A 391 3.98 6.66 -23.61
C ALA A 391 5.25 7.51 -23.75
N LEU A 392 6.26 7.30 -22.90
CA LEU A 392 7.55 7.98 -22.98
C LEU A 392 8.23 7.72 -24.32
N ASN A 393 8.28 6.47 -24.78
CA ASN A 393 8.89 6.10 -26.04
C ASN A 393 8.24 6.80 -27.23
N LEU A 394 6.91 6.79 -27.28
CA LEU A 394 6.16 7.44 -28.35
C LEU A 394 6.36 8.96 -28.33
N GLU A 395 6.35 9.60 -27.16
CA GLU A 395 6.59 11.04 -27.06
C GLU A 395 8.01 11.43 -27.49
N LEU A 396 9.01 10.63 -27.11
CA LEU A 396 10.42 10.86 -27.46
C LEU A 396 10.70 10.67 -28.95
N SER A 397 9.79 10.06 -29.72
CA SER A 397 9.90 10.02 -31.18
C SER A 397 9.83 11.42 -31.81
N GLY A 398 9.18 12.38 -31.13
CA GLY A 398 8.83 13.68 -31.71
C GLY A 398 7.72 13.62 -32.78
N GLU A 399 7.18 12.44 -33.09
CA GLU A 399 6.12 12.23 -34.08
C GLU A 399 4.73 12.06 -33.44
N CYS A 400 4.66 11.87 -32.12
CA CYS A 400 3.42 11.61 -31.38
C CYS A 400 3.16 12.69 -30.33
N ALA A 401 1.88 13.01 -30.14
CA ALA A 401 1.38 13.66 -28.93
C ALA A 401 0.57 12.64 -28.12
N VAL A 402 1.02 12.29 -26.93
CA VAL A 402 0.37 11.26 -26.10
C VAL A 402 -0.57 11.88 -25.08
N THR A 403 -1.79 11.34 -25.04
CA THR A 403 -2.74 11.55 -23.94
C THR A 403 -2.74 10.34 -23.01
N ALA A 404 -2.28 10.50 -21.77
CA ALA A 404 -2.31 9.46 -20.76
C ALA A 404 -3.58 9.54 -19.91
N VAL A 405 -4.39 8.50 -19.93
CA VAL A 405 -5.56 8.35 -19.06
C VAL A 405 -5.16 7.64 -17.78
N LEU A 406 -5.16 8.38 -16.67
CA LEU A 406 -4.69 7.90 -15.36
C LEU A 406 -5.86 7.77 -14.38
N ARG A 407 -5.75 6.82 -13.44
CA ARG A 407 -6.69 6.69 -12.30
C ARG A 407 -6.01 7.18 -11.01
N SER A 408 -5.29 6.30 -10.35
CA SER A 408 -4.88 6.41 -8.96
C SER A 408 -3.57 7.18 -8.80
N ASN A 409 -2.76 7.31 -9.86
CA ASN A 409 -1.62 8.22 -9.90
C ASN A 409 -1.89 9.54 -10.65
N TYR A 410 -3.14 9.81 -11.06
CA TYR A 410 -3.47 11.03 -11.80
C TYR A 410 -2.97 12.28 -11.08
N ASN A 411 -3.29 12.43 -9.78
CA ASN A 411 -2.88 13.61 -9.02
C ASN A 411 -1.35 13.71 -8.89
N ALA A 412 -0.68 12.60 -8.57
CA ALA A 412 0.77 12.57 -8.42
C ALA A 412 1.48 13.00 -9.72
N VAL A 413 1.03 12.47 -10.85
CA VAL A 413 1.58 12.80 -12.17
C VAL A 413 1.16 14.21 -12.58
N LYS A 414 -0.09 14.63 -12.37
CA LYS A 414 -0.57 15.99 -12.66
C LYS A 414 0.21 17.06 -11.90
N GLU A 415 0.62 16.81 -10.66
CA GLU A 415 1.38 17.76 -9.84
C GLU A 415 2.89 17.70 -10.12
N ASN A 416 3.47 16.51 -10.20
CA ASN A 416 4.94 16.33 -10.17
C ASN A 416 5.54 15.70 -11.44
N GLY A 417 4.72 15.29 -12.41
CA GLY A 417 5.14 14.46 -13.53
C GLY A 417 5.55 13.04 -13.07
N PHE A 418 5.95 12.22 -14.02
CA PHE A 418 6.57 10.94 -13.75
C PHE A 418 8.05 11.10 -13.41
N GLN A 419 8.48 10.44 -12.34
CA GLN A 419 9.88 10.09 -12.10
C GLN A 419 10.13 8.74 -12.77
N ILE A 420 11.09 8.66 -13.69
CA ILE A 420 11.38 7.46 -14.45
C ILE A 420 12.86 7.15 -14.29
N ASP A 421 13.18 5.92 -13.89
CA ASP A 421 14.51 5.34 -14.00
C ASP A 421 14.42 4.18 -14.99
N ALA A 422 14.92 4.38 -16.20
CA ALA A 422 14.73 3.45 -17.28
C ALA A 422 16.06 3.03 -17.90
N ALA A 423 16.29 1.71 -17.95
CA ALA A 423 17.50 1.13 -18.51
C ALA A 423 17.77 1.62 -19.95
N ASP A 424 16.74 1.73 -20.78
CA ASP A 424 16.91 2.11 -22.19
C ASP A 424 16.84 3.63 -22.42
N TYR A 425 16.08 4.35 -21.58
CA TYR A 425 15.70 5.75 -21.82
C TYR A 425 16.45 6.74 -20.92
N GLY A 426 17.09 6.26 -19.85
CA GLY A 426 17.74 7.09 -18.84
C GLY A 426 16.77 7.56 -17.74
N LYS A 427 17.17 8.63 -17.04
CA LYS A 427 16.46 9.12 -15.84
C LYS A 427 15.70 10.40 -16.11
N PHE A 428 14.42 10.43 -15.73
CA PHE A 428 13.55 11.60 -15.81
C PHE A 428 13.03 11.94 -14.41
N LYS A 429 13.11 13.21 -14.00
CA LYS A 429 12.64 13.64 -12.67
C LYS A 429 11.19 14.11 -12.64
N SER A 430 10.64 14.53 -13.78
CA SER A 430 9.32 15.16 -13.89
C SER A 430 8.82 15.12 -15.34
N TRP A 431 8.93 13.96 -16.00
CA TRP A 431 8.44 13.83 -17.38
C TRP A 431 6.91 13.80 -17.42
N ARG A 432 6.32 14.39 -18.46
CA ARG A 432 4.87 14.40 -18.66
C ARG A 432 4.55 14.07 -20.12
N PRO A 433 3.50 13.26 -20.38
CA PRO A 433 2.93 13.17 -21.71
C PRO A 433 2.26 14.52 -22.07
N SER A 434 2.04 14.75 -23.36
CA SER A 434 1.38 15.95 -23.90
C SER A 434 0.09 16.31 -23.15
N GLN A 435 -0.70 15.31 -22.78
CA GLN A 435 -1.90 15.49 -21.96
C GLN A 435 -2.03 14.39 -20.90
N VAL A 436 -2.55 14.75 -19.73
CA VAL A 436 -2.90 13.82 -18.65
C VAL A 436 -4.37 14.01 -18.32
N LEU A 437 -5.16 12.95 -18.44
CA LEU A 437 -6.59 12.95 -18.13
C LEU A 437 -6.91 12.07 -16.93
N ASN A 438 -7.85 12.52 -16.09
CA ASN A 438 -8.42 11.68 -15.04
C ASN A 438 -9.48 10.77 -15.65
N ARG A 439 -9.34 9.45 -15.46
CA ARG A 439 -10.32 8.44 -15.89
C ARG A 439 -11.76 8.78 -15.46
N ASP A 440 -11.93 9.34 -14.25
CA ASP A 440 -13.22 9.47 -13.58
C ASP A 440 -13.78 10.91 -13.57
N GLY A 441 -13.02 11.92 -14.02
CA GLY A 441 -13.28 13.31 -13.62
C GLY A 441 -13.36 14.38 -14.71
N GLU A 442 -12.85 14.17 -15.92
CA GLU A 442 -12.72 15.25 -16.91
C GLU A 442 -13.63 15.04 -18.14
N LYS A 443 -14.32 16.12 -18.55
CA LYS A 443 -15.04 16.15 -19.83
C LYS A 443 -14.01 15.94 -20.93
N LYS A 444 -14.09 14.78 -21.60
CA LYS A 444 -13.35 14.52 -22.83
C LYS A 444 -13.82 15.55 -23.85
N GLU A 445 -12.98 16.55 -24.16
CA GLU A 445 -13.14 17.23 -25.44
C GLU A 445 -13.06 16.16 -26.52
N LYS A 446 -13.87 16.31 -27.57
CA LYS A 446 -14.02 15.28 -28.60
C LYS A 446 -12.80 15.34 -29.53
N GLU A 447 -11.65 14.97 -29.00
CA GLU A 447 -10.42 14.77 -29.74
C GLU A 447 -10.48 13.41 -30.43
N GLU A 448 -10.13 13.40 -31.72
CA GLU A 448 -10.01 12.17 -32.50
C GLU A 448 -8.58 11.64 -32.30
N TYR A 449 -8.46 10.38 -31.85
CA TYR A 449 -7.17 9.72 -31.66
C TYR A 449 -6.88 8.77 -32.81
N ASP A 450 -5.69 8.89 -33.42
CA ASP A 450 -5.20 7.94 -34.44
C ASP A 450 -4.96 6.55 -33.85
N TYR A 451 -4.43 6.50 -32.62
CA TYR A 451 -4.12 5.26 -31.91
C TYR A 451 -4.73 5.25 -30.50
N VAL A 452 -5.34 4.14 -30.12
CA VAL A 452 -5.81 3.88 -28.75
C VAL A 452 -5.04 2.69 -28.20
N ILE A 453 -4.06 2.95 -27.34
CA ILE A 453 -3.11 1.95 -26.84
C ILE A 453 -3.55 1.43 -25.47
N CYS A 454 -3.75 0.12 -25.37
CA CYS A 454 -4.24 -0.56 -24.19
C CYS A 454 -3.10 -1.34 -23.52
N THR A 455 -2.61 -0.83 -22.39
CA THR A 455 -1.59 -1.48 -21.56
C THR A 455 -2.12 -1.85 -20.15
N THR A 456 -3.43 -1.70 -19.94
CA THR A 456 -4.08 -2.06 -18.67
C THR A 456 -4.07 -3.58 -18.49
N LYS A 457 -4.01 -4.04 -17.24
CA LYS A 457 -4.05 -5.48 -16.95
C LYS A 457 -5.38 -6.10 -17.38
N ASN A 458 -5.35 -7.25 -18.05
CA ASN A 458 -6.57 -7.87 -18.58
C ASN A 458 -7.14 -8.90 -17.58
N THR A 459 -8.08 -8.44 -16.74
CA THR A 459 -8.64 -9.18 -15.60
C THR A 459 -10.18 -9.17 -15.65
N PRO A 460 -10.78 -9.88 -16.63
CA PRO A 460 -12.23 -9.83 -16.88
C PRO A 460 -13.07 -10.50 -15.77
N ASP A 461 -12.42 -11.24 -14.87
CA ASP A 461 -13.00 -12.02 -13.78
C ASP A 461 -13.18 -11.26 -12.46
N VAL A 462 -12.70 -10.02 -12.35
CA VAL A 462 -12.74 -9.21 -11.12
C VAL A 462 -14.17 -8.75 -10.77
N PRO A 463 -14.70 -8.99 -9.56
CA PRO A 463 -16.03 -8.55 -9.14
C PRO A 463 -16.04 -7.19 -8.39
N PRO A 464 -17.14 -6.40 -8.44
CA PRO A 464 -18.10 -6.42 -9.55
C PRO A 464 -17.34 -6.23 -10.87
N PRO A 465 -17.80 -6.82 -11.99
CA PRO A 465 -17.05 -6.82 -13.26
C PRO A 465 -16.42 -5.45 -13.48
N THR A 466 -15.09 -5.41 -13.50
CA THR A 466 -14.35 -4.21 -13.91
C THR A 466 -14.94 -3.72 -15.22
N LEU A 467 -14.97 -2.40 -15.44
CA LEU A 467 -15.44 -1.85 -16.70
C LEU A 467 -14.69 -2.58 -17.83
N PRO A 468 -15.37 -3.39 -18.67
CA PRO A 468 -14.71 -4.18 -19.67
C PRO A 468 -13.81 -3.27 -20.51
N LEU A 469 -12.63 -3.74 -20.92
CA LEU A 469 -11.68 -2.94 -21.70
C LEU A 469 -12.38 -2.18 -22.83
N VAL A 470 -13.30 -2.87 -23.52
CA VAL A 470 -14.15 -2.33 -24.57
C VAL A 470 -14.88 -1.06 -24.14
N ASP A 471 -15.53 -1.06 -22.98
CA ASP A 471 -16.29 0.09 -22.49
C ASP A 471 -15.38 1.20 -21.96
N LEU A 472 -14.22 0.82 -21.41
CA LEU A 472 -13.19 1.79 -21.00
C LEU A 472 -12.67 2.60 -22.20
N ILE A 473 -12.39 1.94 -23.32
CA ILE A 473 -11.80 2.59 -24.50
C ILE A 473 -12.83 3.19 -25.43
N ARG A 474 -14.10 2.75 -25.37
CA ARG A 474 -15.17 3.20 -26.27
C ARG A 474 -15.23 4.71 -26.47
N PRO A 475 -15.07 5.57 -25.45
CA PRO A 475 -15.15 7.01 -25.64
C PRO A 475 -13.95 7.61 -26.40
N ALA A 476 -12.83 6.88 -26.52
CA ALA A 476 -11.63 7.32 -27.24
C ALA A 476 -11.53 6.71 -28.65
N VAL A 477 -12.33 5.70 -28.97
CA VAL A 477 -12.29 5.03 -30.28
C VAL A 477 -13.20 5.75 -31.27
N THR A 478 -12.61 6.32 -32.32
CA THR A 478 -13.33 6.89 -33.45
C THR A 478 -13.59 5.79 -34.49
N PRO A 479 -14.86 5.42 -34.79
CA PRO A 479 -15.15 4.30 -35.67
C PRO A 479 -14.59 4.46 -37.08
N GLY A 480 -13.84 3.48 -37.57
CA GLY A 480 -13.24 3.51 -38.91
C GLY A 480 -11.99 4.40 -39.04
N HIS A 481 -11.56 5.04 -37.96
CA HIS A 481 -10.37 5.90 -37.94
C HIS A 481 -9.33 5.38 -36.95
N SER A 482 -9.66 5.31 -35.66
CA SER A 482 -8.70 4.92 -34.62
C SER A 482 -8.21 3.47 -34.81
N VAL A 483 -6.90 3.27 -34.67
CA VAL A 483 -6.27 1.95 -34.58
C VAL A 483 -6.15 1.57 -33.11
N ILE A 484 -6.72 0.43 -32.72
CA ILE A 484 -6.68 -0.06 -31.34
C ILE A 484 -5.46 -0.96 -31.18
N VAL A 485 -4.55 -0.64 -30.27
CA VAL A 485 -3.32 -1.39 -30.03
C VAL A 485 -3.37 -2.06 -28.67
N LEU A 486 -3.28 -3.39 -28.63
CA LEU A 486 -3.32 -4.17 -27.39
C LEU A 486 -1.91 -4.64 -27.03
N ILE A 487 -1.38 -4.16 -25.90
CA ILE A 487 -0.08 -4.60 -25.36
C ILE A 487 -0.34 -5.28 -24.00
N GLN A 488 -1.14 -6.34 -24.05
CA GLN A 488 -1.58 -7.10 -22.87
C GLN A 488 -1.12 -8.55 -22.97
N ASN A 489 -0.96 -9.23 -21.84
CA ASN A 489 -0.60 -10.65 -21.82
C ASN A 489 -1.79 -11.55 -22.17
N GLY A 490 -1.47 -12.78 -22.59
CA GLY A 490 -2.44 -13.82 -22.90
C GLY A 490 -2.68 -14.01 -24.40
N ILE A 491 -3.70 -14.81 -24.72
CA ILE A 491 -4.17 -15.07 -26.09
C ILE A 491 -5.63 -14.71 -26.24
N ASN A 492 -6.10 -14.57 -27.49
CA ASN A 492 -7.49 -14.23 -27.83
C ASN A 492 -7.98 -12.88 -27.27
N ILE A 493 -7.07 -12.03 -26.77
CA ILE A 493 -7.38 -10.73 -26.16
C ILE A 493 -8.04 -9.77 -27.16
N GLU A 494 -7.77 -9.96 -28.45
CA GLU A 494 -8.33 -9.18 -29.55
C GLU A 494 -9.80 -9.49 -29.83
N LYS A 495 -10.28 -10.71 -29.54
CA LYS A 495 -11.65 -11.14 -29.90
C LYS A 495 -12.75 -10.23 -29.38
N PRO A 496 -12.81 -9.89 -28.07
CA PRO A 496 -13.86 -8.99 -27.56
C PRO A 496 -13.75 -7.58 -28.16
N VAL A 497 -12.55 -7.11 -28.46
CA VAL A 497 -12.30 -5.78 -29.04
C VAL A 497 -12.76 -5.74 -30.50
N VAL A 498 -12.39 -6.73 -31.31
CA VAL A 498 -12.83 -6.86 -32.71
C VAL A 498 -14.36 -6.96 -32.81
N ALA A 499 -14.98 -7.75 -31.93
CA ALA A 499 -16.43 -7.87 -31.90
C ALA A 499 -17.14 -6.54 -31.59
N ALA A 500 -16.56 -5.72 -30.69
CA ALA A 500 -17.13 -4.44 -30.29
C ALA A 500 -16.83 -3.28 -31.24
N PHE A 501 -15.71 -3.35 -31.98
CA PHE A 501 -15.24 -2.30 -32.90
C PHE A 501 -14.96 -2.87 -34.30
N PRO A 502 -15.97 -3.41 -35.00
CA PRO A 502 -15.77 -4.17 -36.25
C PRO A 502 -15.29 -3.32 -37.44
N ARG A 503 -15.30 -1.99 -37.32
CA ARG A 503 -14.81 -1.04 -38.35
C ARG A 503 -13.38 -0.57 -38.11
N ASN A 504 -12.78 -0.91 -36.97
CA ASN A 504 -11.49 -0.41 -36.56
C ASN A 504 -10.43 -1.49 -36.74
N VAL A 505 -9.20 -1.05 -37.06
CA VAL A 505 -8.04 -1.94 -37.08
C VAL A 505 -7.65 -2.25 -35.63
N VAL A 506 -7.42 -3.53 -35.32
CA VAL A 506 -6.94 -3.98 -34.01
C VAL A 506 -5.57 -4.62 -34.19
N LEU A 507 -4.56 -4.06 -33.54
CA LEU A 507 -3.20 -4.58 -33.52
C LEU A 507 -2.93 -5.24 -32.16
N SER A 508 -2.38 -6.46 -32.17
CA SER A 508 -2.09 -7.22 -30.95
C SER A 508 -0.57 -7.35 -30.79
N GLY A 509 -0.01 -6.61 -29.85
CA GLY A 509 1.42 -6.58 -29.56
C GLY A 509 1.84 -7.62 -28.51
N ILE A 510 3.12 -8.02 -28.56
CA ILE A 510 3.77 -8.89 -27.59
C ILE A 510 4.93 -8.11 -26.97
N SER A 511 4.73 -7.59 -25.76
CA SER A 511 5.81 -6.94 -25.00
C SER A 511 6.61 -7.97 -24.20
N ARG A 512 7.93 -7.80 -24.16
CA ARG A 512 8.87 -8.50 -23.27
C ARG A 512 9.66 -7.48 -22.42
N MET A 513 8.98 -6.42 -21.99
CA MET A 513 9.56 -5.38 -21.15
C MET A 513 9.25 -5.64 -19.67
N GLY A 514 10.25 -5.40 -18.82
CA GLY A 514 10.14 -5.32 -17.37
C GLY A 514 10.01 -3.87 -16.94
N ALA A 515 8.84 -3.46 -16.47
CA ALA A 515 8.61 -2.12 -15.94
C ALA A 515 7.62 -2.14 -14.77
N ASN A 516 8.02 -1.47 -13.69
CA ASN A 516 7.31 -1.44 -12.42
C ASN A 516 7.05 0.00 -11.99
N GLU A 517 5.86 0.26 -11.46
CA GLU A 517 5.63 1.46 -10.68
C GLU A 517 5.89 1.15 -9.20
N LEU A 518 6.89 1.83 -8.64
CA LEU A 518 7.34 1.61 -7.26
C LEU A 518 6.42 2.32 -6.25
N ARG A 519 5.89 3.47 -6.64
CA ARG A 519 4.89 4.30 -5.95
C ARG A 519 4.23 5.23 -6.98
N PRO A 520 3.05 5.84 -6.71
CA PRO A 520 2.37 6.66 -7.71
C PRO A 520 3.28 7.70 -8.39
N GLY A 521 3.40 7.57 -9.71
CA GLY A 521 4.21 8.45 -10.55
C GLY A 521 5.71 8.11 -10.60
N VAL A 522 6.16 6.98 -10.02
CA VAL A 522 7.58 6.58 -10.01
C VAL A 522 7.78 5.23 -10.66
N ILE A 523 8.43 5.24 -11.82
CA ILE A 523 8.60 4.09 -12.70
C ILE A 523 10.06 3.63 -12.71
N LEU A 524 10.25 2.33 -12.62
CA LEU A 524 11.51 1.63 -12.86
C LEU A 524 11.33 0.69 -14.04
N GLN A 525 12.09 0.89 -15.12
CA GLN A 525 12.21 -0.07 -16.22
C GLN A 525 13.53 -0.82 -16.06
N ASN A 526 13.44 -2.11 -15.78
CA ASN A 526 14.56 -2.97 -15.40
C ASN A 526 14.91 -4.03 -16.45
N GLU A 527 14.10 -4.21 -17.50
CA GLU A 527 14.42 -5.06 -18.65
C GLU A 527 14.10 -4.35 -19.97
N PRO A 528 14.80 -4.67 -21.08
CA PRO A 528 14.70 -3.94 -22.34
C PRO A 528 13.28 -3.83 -22.91
N ASP A 529 12.96 -2.70 -23.53
CA ASP A 529 11.70 -2.45 -24.22
C ASP A 529 11.67 -3.17 -25.58
N LEU A 530 11.23 -4.43 -25.54
CA LEU A 530 11.06 -5.29 -26.70
C LEU A 530 9.58 -5.45 -27.05
N LEU A 531 9.17 -5.02 -28.25
CA LEU A 531 7.79 -5.12 -28.73
C LEU A 531 7.69 -5.82 -30.08
N GLY A 532 7.01 -6.97 -30.12
CA GLY A 532 6.59 -7.62 -31.38
C GLY A 532 5.21 -7.15 -31.82
N ILE A 533 5.05 -6.57 -33.01
CA ILE A 533 3.76 -6.05 -33.50
C ILE A 533 3.73 -5.89 -35.03
N ALA A 534 2.54 -5.66 -35.60
CA ALA A 534 2.32 -5.46 -37.02
C ALA A 534 3.19 -4.33 -37.63
N PRO A 535 3.58 -4.43 -38.93
CA PRO A 535 4.59 -3.58 -39.56
C PRO A 535 4.29 -2.08 -39.47
N GLU A 536 3.01 -1.70 -39.52
CA GLU A 536 2.56 -0.32 -39.56
C GLU A 536 2.92 0.44 -38.27
N PHE A 537 2.98 -0.26 -37.13
CA PHE A 537 3.31 0.34 -35.83
C PHE A 537 4.81 0.28 -35.51
N VAL A 538 5.56 -0.61 -36.17
CA VAL A 538 7.01 -0.81 -35.92
C VAL A 538 7.80 0.47 -36.19
N ARG A 539 7.50 1.17 -37.29
CA ARG A 539 8.18 2.44 -37.63
C ARG A 539 7.97 3.47 -36.51
N LEU A 540 6.72 3.64 -36.09
CA LEU A 540 6.33 4.64 -35.09
C LEU A 540 7.00 4.36 -33.75
N TYR A 541 6.97 3.10 -33.29
CA TYR A 541 7.55 2.75 -31.98
C TYR A 541 9.08 2.81 -31.98
N ASN A 542 9.76 2.55 -33.11
CA ASN A 542 11.21 2.63 -33.21
C ASN A 542 11.76 4.05 -33.41
N ALA A 543 10.91 5.04 -33.73
CA ALA A 543 11.36 6.37 -34.12
C ALA A 543 12.19 7.09 -33.04
N ALA A 544 11.96 6.82 -31.75
CA ALA A 544 12.78 7.33 -30.65
C ALA A 544 14.20 6.74 -30.58
N GLY A 545 14.45 5.60 -31.26
CA GLY A 545 15.75 4.93 -31.29
C GLY A 545 16.18 4.29 -29.95
N LYS A 546 15.23 4.09 -29.02
CA LYS A 546 15.48 3.53 -27.68
C LYS A 546 14.89 2.13 -27.50
N ALA A 547 13.64 1.93 -27.94
CA ALA A 547 13.01 0.62 -27.98
C ALA A 547 13.56 -0.26 -29.11
N LYS A 548 13.36 -1.57 -29.00
CA LYS A 548 13.47 -2.51 -30.11
C LYS A 548 12.11 -3.10 -30.43
N CYS A 549 11.45 -2.53 -31.42
CA CYS A 549 10.21 -3.03 -31.99
C CYS A 549 10.46 -3.75 -33.31
N SER A 550 9.81 -4.90 -33.51
CA SER A 550 9.95 -5.69 -34.73
C SER A 550 8.64 -6.34 -35.15
N TYR A 551 8.49 -6.54 -36.46
CA TYR A 551 7.43 -7.38 -36.99
C TYR A 551 7.93 -8.81 -37.16
N ASP A 552 7.15 -9.76 -36.68
CA ASP A 552 7.31 -11.18 -36.96
C ASP A 552 6.11 -11.64 -37.79
N PRO A 553 6.31 -12.19 -39.01
CA PRO A 553 5.22 -12.72 -39.82
C PRO A 553 4.49 -13.88 -39.13
N ASP A 554 5.12 -14.56 -38.18
CA ASP A 554 4.51 -15.57 -37.32
C ASP A 554 4.39 -15.08 -35.87
N LEU A 555 3.73 -13.93 -35.69
CA LEU A 555 3.47 -13.38 -34.37
C LEU A 555 2.69 -14.35 -33.45
N GLN A 556 1.91 -15.26 -34.03
CA GLN A 556 1.23 -16.31 -33.28
C GLN A 556 2.23 -17.31 -32.69
N HIS A 557 3.23 -17.75 -33.45
CA HIS A 557 4.35 -18.54 -32.91
C HIS A 557 5.00 -17.85 -31.70
N GLU A 558 5.36 -16.56 -31.81
CA GLU A 558 5.98 -15.85 -30.69
C GLU A 558 5.04 -15.69 -29.48
N ARG A 559 3.73 -15.54 -29.69
CA ARG A 559 2.74 -15.46 -28.60
C ARG A 559 2.65 -16.78 -27.86
N TRP A 560 2.54 -17.90 -28.58
CA TRP A 560 2.49 -19.23 -28.00
C TRP A 560 3.83 -19.61 -27.34
N ARG A 561 4.95 -19.22 -27.93
CA ARG A 561 6.28 -19.36 -27.31
C ARG A 561 6.35 -18.63 -25.97
N LYS A 562 5.83 -17.39 -25.88
CA LYS A 562 5.76 -16.65 -24.61
C LYS A 562 4.85 -17.33 -23.59
N LEU A 563 3.78 -17.99 -24.04
CA LEU A 563 2.89 -18.77 -23.16
C LEU A 563 3.56 -19.99 -22.52
N LEU A 564 4.65 -20.53 -23.09
CA LEU A 564 5.42 -21.58 -22.40
C LEU A 564 5.92 -21.10 -21.03
N TYR A 565 6.30 -19.82 -20.91
CA TYR A 565 6.66 -19.21 -19.64
C TYR A 565 5.41 -18.79 -18.85
N ASN A 566 4.51 -18.01 -19.49
CA ASN A 566 3.38 -17.40 -18.80
C ASN A 566 2.34 -18.40 -18.27
N CYS A 567 2.11 -19.54 -18.94
CA CYS A 567 1.16 -20.55 -18.48
C CYS A 567 1.77 -21.53 -17.46
N VAL A 568 3.07 -21.44 -17.20
CA VAL A 568 3.80 -22.43 -16.39
C VAL A 568 4.54 -21.76 -15.24
N TRP A 569 5.58 -20.97 -15.51
CA TRP A 569 6.35 -20.32 -14.47
C TRP A 569 5.51 -19.34 -13.65
N ASN A 570 4.78 -18.43 -14.30
CA ASN A 570 3.94 -17.45 -13.61
C ASN A 570 2.95 -18.07 -12.61
N PRO A 571 2.08 -19.03 -13.00
CA PRO A 571 1.12 -19.60 -12.07
C PRO A 571 1.75 -20.49 -10.99
N ILE A 572 2.79 -21.27 -11.31
CA ILE A 572 3.48 -22.09 -10.31
C ILE A 572 4.11 -21.18 -9.25
N ALA A 573 4.80 -20.12 -9.68
CA ALA A 573 5.39 -19.14 -8.78
C ALA A 573 4.34 -18.46 -7.90
N ALA A 574 3.24 -17.98 -8.50
CA ALA A 574 2.14 -17.34 -7.78
C ALA A 574 1.46 -18.25 -6.74
N LEU A 575 1.25 -19.52 -7.08
CA LEU A 575 0.63 -20.52 -6.18
C LEU A 575 1.52 -20.91 -5.01
N THR A 576 2.83 -20.99 -5.25
CA THR A 576 3.81 -21.43 -4.25
C THR A 576 4.45 -20.28 -3.46
N ASN A 577 4.19 -19.04 -3.87
CA ASN A 577 4.90 -17.85 -3.39
C ASN A 577 6.44 -17.92 -3.59
N CYS A 578 6.92 -18.73 -4.53
CA CYS A 578 8.33 -19.04 -4.75
C CYS A 578 8.78 -18.51 -6.13
N ASP A 579 9.97 -17.90 -6.21
CA ASP A 579 10.54 -17.42 -7.47
C ASP A 579 11.05 -18.55 -8.38
N THR A 580 11.29 -18.25 -9.66
CA THR A 580 11.68 -19.27 -10.64
C THR A 580 13.02 -19.92 -10.30
N GLY A 581 13.99 -19.15 -9.79
CA GLY A 581 15.29 -19.65 -9.38
C GLY A 581 15.19 -20.68 -8.25
N ARG A 582 14.49 -20.33 -7.15
CA ARG A 582 14.26 -21.26 -6.03
C ARG A 582 13.49 -22.50 -6.44
N LEU A 583 12.48 -22.37 -7.30
CA LEU A 583 11.72 -23.51 -7.82
C LEU A 583 12.62 -24.52 -8.57
N ARG A 584 13.63 -24.04 -9.31
CA ARG A 584 14.61 -24.92 -9.99
C ARG A 584 15.58 -25.62 -9.04
N LEU A 585 15.77 -25.08 -7.83
CA LEU A 585 16.68 -25.65 -6.82
C LEU A 585 16.02 -26.72 -5.94
N VAL A 586 14.69 -26.85 -5.95
CA VAL A 586 13.96 -27.78 -5.07
C VAL A 586 14.44 -29.22 -5.27
N GLY A 587 14.59 -29.68 -6.51
CA GLY A 587 15.04 -31.04 -6.83
C GLY A 587 16.48 -31.37 -6.39
N LEU A 588 17.29 -30.35 -6.07
CA LEU A 588 18.66 -30.52 -5.58
C LEU A 588 18.73 -30.69 -4.04
N SER A 589 17.63 -30.48 -3.33
CA SER A 589 17.60 -30.56 -1.87
C SER A 589 17.53 -32.03 -1.42
N GLU A 590 18.31 -32.38 -0.38
CA GLU A 590 18.27 -33.73 0.22
C GLU A 590 16.83 -34.07 0.64
N GLY A 591 16.32 -35.22 0.19
CA GLY A 591 14.95 -35.67 0.44
C GLY A 591 13.89 -35.19 -0.55
N TYR A 592 14.23 -34.35 -1.53
CA TYR A 592 13.29 -33.82 -2.54
C TYR A 592 13.63 -34.18 -3.99
N ALA A 593 14.65 -35.03 -4.22
CA ALA A 593 15.09 -35.42 -5.56
C ALA A 593 13.97 -36.06 -6.41
N ASP A 594 13.08 -36.84 -5.79
CA ASP A 594 11.96 -37.50 -6.47
C ASP A 594 10.77 -36.55 -6.75
N VAL A 595 10.80 -35.31 -6.25
CA VAL A 595 9.72 -34.32 -6.37
C VAL A 595 10.20 -33.01 -6.98
N ASP A 596 11.20 -33.07 -7.85
CA ASP A 596 11.68 -31.91 -8.62
C ASP A 596 10.52 -31.27 -9.42
N PRO A 597 10.15 -30.01 -9.12
CA PRO A 597 9.09 -29.30 -9.84
C PRO A 597 9.39 -29.15 -11.33
N VAL A 598 10.66 -29.02 -11.71
CA VAL A 598 11.05 -28.84 -13.12
C VAL A 598 10.69 -30.09 -13.92
N VAL A 599 11.06 -31.27 -13.41
CA VAL A 599 10.79 -32.57 -14.04
C VAL A 599 9.30 -32.93 -13.96
N SER A 600 8.70 -32.75 -12.79
CA SER A 600 7.38 -33.32 -12.47
C SER A 600 6.21 -32.43 -12.84
N LEU A 601 6.43 -31.12 -13.01
CA LEU A 601 5.36 -30.14 -13.23
C LEU A 601 5.65 -29.20 -14.41
N VAL A 602 6.80 -28.53 -14.41
CA VAL A 602 7.13 -27.48 -15.41
C VAL A 602 7.22 -28.06 -16.82
N ARG A 603 8.08 -29.06 -17.04
CA ARG A 603 8.26 -29.69 -18.37
C ARG A 603 6.97 -30.32 -18.90
N PRO A 604 6.19 -31.09 -18.11
CA PRO A 604 4.88 -31.59 -18.54
C PRO A 604 3.90 -30.48 -18.94
N ALA A 605 3.79 -29.41 -18.13
CA ALA A 605 2.91 -28.28 -18.43
C ALA A 605 3.31 -27.58 -19.74
N MET A 606 4.61 -27.37 -19.99
CA MET A 606 5.07 -26.78 -21.25
C MET A 606 4.74 -27.66 -22.46
N LYS A 607 4.85 -28.99 -22.35
CA LYS A 607 4.43 -29.92 -23.41
C LYS A 607 2.93 -29.83 -23.71
N GLU A 608 2.10 -29.66 -22.68
CA GLU A 608 0.67 -29.42 -22.86
C GLU A 608 0.40 -28.13 -23.63
N VAL A 609 1.10 -27.03 -23.30
CA VAL A 609 0.99 -25.76 -24.04
C VAL A 609 1.39 -25.92 -25.52
N ILE A 610 2.48 -26.66 -25.81
CA ILE A 610 2.89 -26.98 -27.18
C ILE A 610 1.80 -27.77 -27.92
N ALA A 611 1.18 -28.75 -27.27
CA ALA A 611 0.11 -29.54 -27.88
C ALA A 611 -1.13 -28.68 -28.20
N VAL A 612 -1.49 -27.73 -27.32
CA VAL A 612 -2.58 -26.78 -27.60
C VAL A 612 -2.21 -25.84 -28.75
N ALA A 613 -0.98 -25.32 -28.79
CA ALA A 613 -0.51 -24.49 -29.89
C ALA A 613 -0.62 -25.23 -31.25
N ALA A 614 -0.19 -26.50 -31.30
CA ALA A 614 -0.29 -27.31 -32.51
C ALA A 614 -1.74 -27.49 -32.98
N SER A 615 -2.69 -27.59 -32.05
CA SER A 615 -4.11 -27.74 -32.38
C SER A 615 -4.74 -26.51 -33.06
N VAL A 616 -4.09 -25.36 -32.97
CA VAL A 616 -4.50 -24.12 -33.67
C VAL A 616 -3.56 -23.77 -34.84
N GLY A 617 -2.74 -24.73 -35.28
CA GLY A 617 -1.86 -24.57 -36.43
C GLY A 617 -0.52 -23.88 -36.13
N VAL A 618 -0.14 -23.73 -34.86
CA VAL A 618 1.12 -23.12 -34.44
C VAL A 618 2.10 -24.22 -33.98
N THR A 619 3.15 -24.42 -34.76
CA THR A 619 4.16 -25.44 -34.46
C THR A 619 5.30 -24.83 -33.65
N LEU A 620 5.43 -25.23 -32.39
CA LEU A 620 6.57 -24.89 -31.54
C LEU A 620 7.55 -26.06 -31.46
N ASP A 621 8.85 -25.80 -31.57
CA ASP A 621 9.89 -26.81 -31.37
C ASP A 621 9.91 -27.26 -29.89
N PRO A 622 9.73 -28.55 -29.57
CA PRO A 622 9.88 -29.08 -28.22
C PRO A 622 11.24 -28.78 -27.58
N GLY A 623 12.29 -28.55 -28.37
CA GLY A 623 13.60 -28.10 -27.89
C GLY A 623 13.58 -26.75 -27.18
N LEU A 624 12.54 -25.92 -27.39
CA LEU A 624 12.37 -24.65 -26.68
C LEU A 624 12.15 -24.81 -25.18
N ILE A 625 11.68 -25.98 -24.72
CA ILE A 625 11.33 -26.22 -23.31
C ILE A 625 12.51 -25.89 -22.39
N GLU A 626 13.69 -26.46 -22.66
CA GLU A 626 14.85 -26.24 -21.80
C GLU A 626 15.31 -24.77 -21.83
N GLY A 627 15.22 -24.11 -22.97
CA GLY A 627 15.50 -22.68 -23.07
C GLY A 627 14.52 -21.81 -22.28
N VAL A 628 13.27 -22.24 -22.11
CA VAL A 628 12.28 -21.53 -21.28
C VAL A 628 12.43 -21.87 -19.79
N VAL A 629 12.83 -23.10 -19.46
CA VAL A 629 13.18 -23.50 -18.09
C VAL A 629 14.37 -22.67 -17.58
N GLU A 630 15.38 -22.48 -18.42
CA GLU A 630 16.60 -21.73 -18.12
C GLU A 630 16.56 -20.27 -18.60
N ALA A 631 15.37 -19.72 -18.88
CA ALA A 631 15.24 -18.36 -19.44
C ALA A 631 15.78 -17.28 -18.50
N ASP A 632 15.62 -17.47 -17.19
CA ASP A 632 16.14 -16.59 -16.16
C ASP A 632 17.50 -17.12 -15.64
N GLU A 633 18.46 -16.22 -15.42
CA GLU A 633 19.67 -16.56 -14.65
C GLU A 633 19.29 -17.06 -13.25
N LEU A 634 19.97 -18.11 -12.77
CA LEU A 634 19.60 -18.82 -11.54
C LEU A 634 19.71 -17.93 -10.31
N GLU A 635 20.73 -17.08 -10.30
CA GLU A 635 21.07 -16.17 -9.21
C GLU A 635 20.16 -14.95 -9.12
N VAL A 636 19.37 -14.67 -10.16
CA VAL A 636 18.45 -13.52 -10.20
C VAL A 636 17.21 -13.77 -9.34
N PHE A 637 16.87 -15.03 -9.03
CA PHE A 637 15.67 -15.40 -8.27
C PHE A 637 14.43 -14.67 -8.80
N CYS A 638 14.22 -14.76 -10.13
CA CYS A 638 13.26 -13.94 -10.85
C CYS A 638 11.85 -14.08 -10.29
N VAL A 639 11.23 -12.94 -9.98
CA VAL A 639 9.86 -12.85 -9.46
C VAL A 639 8.93 -12.49 -10.62
N PRO A 640 8.29 -13.48 -11.28
CA PRO A 640 7.45 -13.23 -12.44
C PRO A 640 6.24 -12.36 -12.10
N SER A 641 5.72 -11.65 -13.11
CA SER A 641 4.64 -10.66 -12.95
C SER A 641 3.43 -11.15 -12.14
N MET A 642 2.98 -12.39 -12.38
CA MET A 642 1.84 -12.97 -11.66
C MET A 642 2.15 -13.25 -10.17
N LEU A 643 3.38 -13.63 -9.84
CA LEU A 643 3.82 -13.74 -8.44
C LEU A 643 3.86 -12.36 -7.77
N GLN A 644 4.28 -11.33 -8.49
CA GLN A 644 4.24 -9.96 -7.97
C GLN A 644 2.81 -9.52 -7.65
N ASP A 645 1.84 -9.84 -8.50
CA ASP A 645 0.42 -9.56 -8.22
C ASP A 645 -0.08 -10.36 -7.02
N ALA A 646 0.24 -11.66 -6.97
CA ALA A 646 -0.17 -12.53 -5.87
C ALA A 646 0.37 -12.02 -4.52
N ARG A 647 1.64 -11.59 -4.47
CA ARG A 647 2.26 -11.00 -3.27
C ARG A 647 1.66 -9.65 -2.87
N LYS A 648 1.13 -8.90 -3.85
CA LYS A 648 0.46 -7.60 -3.63
C LYS A 648 -1.04 -7.73 -3.40
N GLY A 649 -1.59 -8.95 -3.36
CA GLY A 649 -3.03 -9.19 -3.28
C GLY A 649 -3.82 -8.67 -4.49
N ARG A 650 -3.17 -8.42 -5.63
CA ARG A 650 -3.81 -7.86 -6.83
C ARG A 650 -4.49 -8.93 -7.67
N PRO A 651 -5.49 -8.54 -8.48
CA PRO A 651 -6.00 -9.41 -9.54
C PRO A 651 -4.92 -9.86 -10.53
N MET A 652 -4.86 -11.16 -10.76
CA MET A 652 -3.93 -11.81 -11.70
C MET A 652 -4.58 -12.01 -13.07
N GLU A 653 -3.80 -12.05 -14.15
CA GLU A 653 -4.27 -12.33 -15.53
C GLU A 653 -4.57 -13.83 -15.75
N VAL A 654 -5.42 -14.41 -14.90
CA VAL A 654 -5.75 -15.85 -14.89
C VAL A 654 -6.48 -16.25 -16.17
N GLU A 655 -7.50 -15.49 -16.54
CA GLU A 655 -8.40 -15.85 -17.63
C GLU A 655 -7.74 -15.76 -19.02
N THR A 656 -6.92 -14.75 -19.26
CA THR A 656 -6.29 -14.54 -20.57
C THR A 656 -5.07 -15.44 -20.80
N ILE A 657 -4.42 -15.88 -19.72
CA ILE A 657 -3.22 -16.73 -19.79
C ILE A 657 -3.60 -18.21 -19.68
N LEU A 658 -4.27 -18.63 -18.60
CA LEU A 658 -4.61 -20.05 -18.38
C LEU A 658 -6.02 -20.38 -18.88
N GLY A 659 -6.99 -19.48 -18.66
CA GLY A 659 -8.39 -19.71 -19.04
C GLY A 659 -8.57 -19.91 -20.54
N GLU A 660 -8.01 -19.02 -21.36
CA GLU A 660 -8.10 -19.11 -22.82
C GLU A 660 -7.34 -20.32 -23.41
N VAL A 661 -6.21 -20.71 -22.82
CA VAL A 661 -5.50 -21.93 -23.22
C VAL A 661 -6.34 -23.17 -22.91
N THR A 662 -6.91 -23.23 -21.70
CA THR A 662 -7.80 -24.33 -21.28
C THR A 662 -9.03 -24.43 -22.17
N ARG A 663 -9.70 -23.29 -22.45
CA ARG A 663 -10.86 -23.23 -23.36
C ARG A 663 -10.50 -23.61 -24.80
N THR A 664 -9.28 -23.34 -25.25
CA THR A 664 -8.81 -23.74 -26.57
C THR A 664 -8.54 -25.24 -26.63
N ALA A 665 -7.91 -25.80 -25.59
CA ALA A 665 -7.69 -27.23 -25.46
C ALA A 665 -9.02 -28.01 -25.45
N ASP A 666 -10.00 -27.55 -24.67
CA ASP A 666 -11.33 -28.17 -24.58
C ASP A 666 -12.07 -28.17 -25.92
N ARG A 667 -12.04 -27.04 -26.65
CA ARG A 667 -12.67 -26.94 -27.98
C ARG A 667 -12.05 -27.88 -29.01
N ASN A 668 -10.75 -28.14 -28.90
CA ASN A 668 -10.00 -28.93 -29.86
C ASN A 668 -9.76 -30.38 -29.39
N GLY A 669 -10.27 -30.78 -28.22
CA GLY A 669 -10.10 -32.12 -27.67
C GLY A 669 -8.67 -32.46 -27.26
N VAL A 670 -7.85 -31.48 -26.89
CA VAL A 670 -6.46 -31.68 -26.45
C VAL A 670 -6.41 -31.92 -24.93
N PRO A 671 -5.87 -33.06 -24.46
CA PRO A 671 -5.69 -33.29 -23.03
C PRO A 671 -4.65 -32.34 -22.43
N VAL A 672 -5.05 -31.57 -21.41
CA VAL A 672 -4.17 -30.65 -20.66
C VAL A 672 -4.36 -30.77 -19.14
N PRO A 673 -4.15 -31.96 -18.56
CA PRO A 673 -4.42 -32.20 -17.14
C PRO A 673 -3.62 -31.29 -16.20
N VAL A 674 -2.35 -31.01 -16.48
CA VAL A 674 -1.51 -30.17 -15.62
C VAL A 674 -1.97 -28.71 -15.68
N ILE A 675 -2.18 -28.17 -16.88
CA ILE A 675 -2.67 -26.79 -17.07
C ILE A 675 -4.06 -26.62 -16.43
N LYS A 676 -4.95 -27.62 -16.50
CA LYS A 676 -6.25 -27.59 -15.81
C LYS A 676 -6.11 -27.51 -14.30
N VAL A 677 -5.20 -28.25 -13.70
CA VAL A 677 -4.94 -28.17 -12.24
C VAL A 677 -4.43 -26.78 -11.88
N LEU A 678 -3.45 -26.25 -12.61
CA LEU A 678 -2.93 -24.89 -12.38
C LEU A 678 -4.03 -23.84 -12.50
N TYR A 679 -4.89 -23.94 -13.53
CA TYR A 679 -6.02 -23.03 -13.74
C TYR A 679 -7.01 -23.05 -12.57
N VAL A 680 -7.39 -24.24 -12.09
CA VAL A 680 -8.34 -24.37 -10.97
C VAL A 680 -7.75 -23.82 -9.67
N LEU A 681 -6.50 -24.18 -9.34
CA LEU A 681 -5.86 -23.71 -8.12
C LEU A 681 -5.65 -22.19 -8.14
N LEU A 682 -5.28 -21.65 -9.29
CA LEU A 682 -5.08 -20.21 -9.42
C LEU A 682 -6.40 -19.44 -9.36
N ASN A 683 -7.50 -19.99 -9.88
CA ASN A 683 -8.83 -19.43 -9.66
C ASN A 683 -9.21 -19.42 -8.18
N ALA A 684 -8.90 -20.48 -7.43
CA ALA A 684 -9.13 -20.50 -5.99
C ALA A 684 -8.30 -19.42 -5.26
N LYS A 685 -7.03 -19.26 -5.64
CA LYS A 685 -6.17 -18.19 -5.10
C LYS A 685 -6.69 -16.79 -5.47
N GLN A 686 -7.10 -16.58 -6.72
CA GLN A 686 -7.71 -15.33 -7.18
C GLN A 686 -9.01 -15.02 -6.41
N TRP A 687 -9.87 -16.03 -6.24
CA TRP A 687 -11.11 -15.87 -5.48
C TRP A 687 -10.85 -15.49 -4.03
N TRP A 688 -9.83 -16.10 -3.41
CA TRP A 688 -9.36 -15.70 -2.09
C TRP A 688 -8.83 -14.27 -2.09
N ASN A 689 -8.08 -13.85 -3.10
CA ASN A 689 -7.67 -12.45 -3.24
C ASN A 689 -8.91 -11.52 -3.35
N PHE A 690 -9.95 -11.91 -4.08
CA PHE A 690 -11.18 -11.13 -4.19
C PHE A 690 -11.90 -11.01 -2.84
N GLU A 691 -11.99 -12.10 -2.06
CA GLU A 691 -12.50 -12.08 -0.69
C GLU A 691 -11.68 -11.14 0.21
N ALA A 692 -10.35 -11.29 0.20
CA ALA A 692 -9.44 -10.49 1.02
C ALA A 692 -9.54 -8.98 0.70
N ASN A 693 -9.85 -8.62 -0.54
CA ASN A 693 -10.08 -7.24 -0.98
C ASN A 693 -11.55 -6.78 -0.87
N GLY A 694 -12.43 -7.56 -0.22
CA GLY A 694 -13.84 -7.20 -0.03
C GLY A 694 -14.69 -7.20 -1.31
N LEU A 695 -14.19 -7.78 -2.39
CA LEU A 695 -14.89 -7.89 -3.68
C LEU A 695 -15.90 -9.04 -3.71
N ILE A 696 -15.81 -9.97 -2.75
CA ILE A 696 -16.72 -11.11 -2.59
C ILE A 696 -17.21 -11.18 -1.15
N ASP A 697 -18.53 -11.33 -1.01
CA ASP A 697 -19.17 -11.68 0.26
C ASP A 697 -19.27 -13.20 0.40
N LEU A 698 -18.55 -13.73 1.40
CA LEU A 698 -18.51 -15.15 1.72
C LEU A 698 -19.89 -15.69 2.15
N GLN A 699 -20.64 -14.94 2.96
CA GLN A 699 -21.96 -15.37 3.44
C GLN A 699 -22.97 -15.42 2.30
N ALA A 700 -23.00 -14.37 1.47
CA ALA A 700 -23.84 -14.37 0.26
C ALA A 700 -23.48 -15.54 -0.68
N SER A 701 -22.19 -15.89 -0.78
CA SER A 701 -21.72 -17.04 -1.56
C SER A 701 -22.19 -18.38 -0.96
N VAL A 702 -22.18 -18.53 0.37
CA VAL A 702 -22.73 -19.70 1.08
C VAL A 702 -24.23 -19.84 0.85
N GLU A 703 -25.00 -18.76 0.97
CA GLU A 703 -26.45 -18.75 0.74
C GLU A 703 -26.78 -19.11 -0.72
N LYS A 704 -26.06 -18.52 -1.67
CA LYS A 704 -26.17 -18.85 -3.10
C LYS A 704 -25.88 -20.34 -3.36
N ARG A 705 -24.91 -20.92 -2.66
CA ARG A 705 -24.59 -22.36 -2.77
C ARG A 705 -25.70 -23.24 -2.19
N LYS A 706 -26.25 -22.89 -1.02
CA LYS A 706 -27.37 -23.61 -0.40
C LYS A 706 -28.59 -23.63 -1.30
N ARG A 707 -28.99 -22.47 -1.84
CA ARG A 707 -30.12 -22.35 -2.77
C ARG A 707 -29.95 -23.22 -4.01
N LYS A 708 -28.76 -23.23 -4.63
CA LYS A 708 -28.48 -24.12 -5.78
C LYS A 708 -28.59 -25.61 -5.46
N LEU A 709 -28.28 -26.02 -4.23
CA LEU A 709 -28.41 -27.41 -3.79
C LEU A 709 -29.87 -27.80 -3.50
N GLU A 710 -30.70 -26.83 -3.16
CA GLU A 710 -32.15 -27.01 -2.99
C GLU A 710 -32.88 -27.04 -4.35
N GLU A 711 -32.46 -26.22 -5.32
CA GLU A 711 -33.02 -26.18 -6.68
C GLU A 711 -32.61 -27.37 -7.57
N GLY A 712 -31.51 -28.06 -7.22
CA GLY A 712 -30.99 -29.21 -7.96
C GLY A 712 -31.41 -30.59 -7.42
N LYS A 713 -32.26 -30.61 -6.39
CA LYS A 713 -32.93 -31.81 -5.85
C LYS A 713 -34.40 -31.78 -6.26
#